data_AF-A0A5N9D1W1-F1
#
_entry.id   AF-A0A5N9D1W1-F1
#
_cell.length_a   1.000
_cell.length_b   1.000
_cell.length_c   1.000
_cell.angle_alpha   90.00
_cell.angle_beta   90.00
_cell.angle_gamma   90.00
#
_symmetry.space_group_name_H-M   'P 1'
#
loop_
_entity.id
_entity.type
_entity.pdbx_description
1 polymer ?
#
loop_
_entity_poly.entity_id
_entity_poly.type
_entity_poly.pdbx_seq_one_letter_code
_entity_poly.pdbx_strand_id
1 'polypeptide(L)'
;MNQPITKINITGVQGEFQRQIGNGLHTCATLSVFKDGTQVVDITQGALHARPLFRVFSMGKPLAAAVLWRHKARGNFDWDTPVAELWPEFGTRGKSKITIAHVLSHTAGLPSHSSIPAIDYTDWGRAISHIEDMSPETEPGSNVHYHSRTFGWLVGEIAARVSGLSFDDAFDREVAHPLGLKNTSFTLNPNDFGRVVPLEVADDWGDNRTATDMNAALHHQVMLPSGSLISTAHDIAKFYSAIAGRGKINGIPWLPEGIIDEVTALRAEGQDAASGNYSRVGLGVRLPSAPPNQYASANNHDTVGHGGMGTCTGWASLDHNISVAYITNRLQLEAPNKQRLFGISLAVRQSLGLSSDSATSSPATPSQPSIERTRSQRDQENPAQPKRVWPGDDWQVAEPDELGLDHEKLAEAGRFQAADAGDRPYRILIARHGKIAAEWNFRVDPFEKAPQASASKSTFSSVLGIAVQEGVIKSENDRVADYYPEMLDIAPGRGPKEGRHAFPENDGITFRHLIGNTSGYMKPGEPPGKVFNYQTFGMNILTHAVAAAYNLYKTAEPERGTGFGTLTEWKIRNPIDATWSWEYGNFKLPPDARTDVFGYFTGYQMTPRDMARLGWLWLNRGNWGGDQVVPAGWLDQATKVSPEIIENEPLERHVYGLGFWCNDQAQIWPDLPRDSFAASGAGNQHIWVCPSLELIVVQSPGTYPSQGAFDSPEQVEYRRVMQGLLGRIVDSVL
;
A
#
# COMPACT_ATOMS: atom_id res chain seq x y z
N MET A 1 -31.93 12.56 3.34
CA MET A 1 -32.36 11.52 4.31
C MET A 1 -31.48 10.31 4.08
N ASN A 2 -30.46 10.12 4.91
CA ASN A 2 -29.60 8.93 4.85
C ASN A 2 -30.31 7.80 5.57
N GLN A 3 -30.76 6.78 4.83
CA GLN A 3 -31.16 5.52 5.46
C GLN A 3 -29.91 4.81 6.00
N PRO A 4 -29.99 4.19 7.20
CA PRO A 4 -28.87 3.45 7.75
C PRO A 4 -28.57 2.22 6.89
N ILE A 5 -27.28 1.97 6.64
CA ILE A 5 -26.76 0.76 6.00
C ILE A 5 -27.34 -0.46 6.73
N THR A 6 -28.21 -1.21 6.07
CA THR A 6 -28.77 -2.45 6.61
C THR A 6 -27.61 -3.40 6.85
N LYS A 7 -27.26 -3.65 8.13
CA LYS A 7 -26.24 -4.65 8.47
C LYS A 7 -26.70 -6.01 7.96
N ILE A 8 -26.05 -6.50 6.91
CA ILE A 8 -26.26 -7.86 6.39
C ILE A 8 -25.82 -8.85 7.46
N ASN A 9 -26.59 -9.93 7.66
CA ASN A 9 -26.17 -11.01 8.56
C ASN A 9 -25.09 -11.85 7.89
N ILE A 10 -23.85 -11.62 8.27
CA ILE A 10 -22.66 -12.29 7.70
C ILE A 10 -22.24 -13.54 8.50
N THR A 11 -23.05 -14.02 9.46
CA THR A 11 -22.68 -15.14 10.34
C THR A 11 -22.38 -16.42 9.55
N GLY A 12 -23.18 -16.73 8.53
CA GLY A 12 -22.93 -17.89 7.66
C GLY A 12 -21.64 -17.77 6.86
N VAL A 13 -21.37 -16.58 6.32
CA VAL A 13 -20.12 -16.27 5.59
C VAL A 13 -18.90 -16.41 6.49
N GLN A 14 -18.95 -15.85 7.70
CA GLN A 14 -17.88 -15.97 8.69
C GLN A 14 -17.66 -17.43 9.10
N GLY A 15 -18.74 -18.18 9.34
CA GLY A 15 -18.68 -19.60 9.68
C GLY A 15 -18.00 -20.44 8.60
N GLU A 16 -18.38 -20.26 7.33
CA GLU A 16 -17.74 -20.97 6.22
C GLU A 16 -16.29 -20.55 6.01
N PHE A 17 -15.98 -19.26 6.10
CA PHE A 17 -14.60 -18.76 6.03
C PHE A 17 -13.71 -19.40 7.12
N GLN A 18 -14.17 -19.40 8.37
CA GLN A 18 -13.45 -19.99 9.50
C GLN A 18 -13.32 -21.52 9.37
N ARG A 19 -14.35 -22.20 8.84
CA ARG A 19 -14.28 -23.64 8.59
C ARG A 19 -13.17 -23.99 7.60
N GLN A 20 -13.03 -23.21 6.52
CA GLN A 20 -11.96 -23.48 5.54
C GLN A 20 -10.56 -23.27 6.12
N ILE A 21 -10.34 -22.20 6.88
CA ILE A 21 -9.08 -21.95 7.59
C ILE A 21 -8.81 -23.06 8.62
N GLY A 22 -9.80 -23.37 9.46
CA GLY A 22 -9.68 -24.39 10.52
C GLY A 22 -9.43 -25.80 9.99
N ASN A 23 -9.90 -26.11 8.78
CA ASN A 23 -9.64 -27.37 8.09
C ASN A 23 -8.29 -27.40 7.35
N GLY A 24 -7.49 -26.32 7.42
CA GLY A 24 -6.17 -26.26 6.78
C GLY A 24 -6.22 -26.20 5.25
N LEU A 25 -7.34 -25.77 4.66
CA LEU A 25 -7.46 -25.63 3.20
C LEU A 25 -6.54 -24.55 2.63
N HIS A 26 -6.18 -23.57 3.46
CA HIS A 26 -5.20 -22.52 3.21
C HIS A 26 -4.80 -21.93 4.56
N THR A 27 -3.61 -21.34 4.62
CA THR A 27 -3.09 -20.68 5.82
C THR A 27 -3.48 -19.20 5.83
N CYS A 28 -3.68 -18.61 4.65
CA CYS A 28 -4.10 -17.22 4.48
C CYS A 28 -5.24 -17.10 3.46
N ALA A 29 -6.25 -16.31 3.83
CA ALA A 29 -7.36 -15.97 2.96
C ALA A 29 -7.87 -14.54 3.20
N THR A 30 -8.44 -13.96 2.15
CA THR A 30 -9.18 -12.70 2.21
C THR A 30 -10.49 -12.84 1.41
N LEU A 31 -11.57 -12.25 1.93
CA LEU A 31 -12.88 -12.21 1.32
C LEU A 31 -13.38 -10.77 1.33
N SER A 32 -13.75 -10.27 0.15
CA SER A 32 -14.51 -9.03 0.05
C SER A 32 -15.79 -9.23 -0.73
N VAL A 33 -16.88 -8.64 -0.22
CA VAL A 33 -18.21 -8.65 -0.85
C VAL A 33 -18.73 -7.23 -0.93
N PHE A 34 -19.20 -6.83 -2.11
CA PHE A 34 -19.92 -5.58 -2.31
C PHE A 34 -21.39 -5.89 -2.62
N LYS A 35 -22.27 -5.02 -2.12
CA LYS A 35 -23.68 -4.98 -2.43
C LYS A 35 -24.04 -3.54 -2.76
N ASP A 36 -24.65 -3.32 -3.91
CA ASP A 36 -25.06 -2.00 -4.36
C ASP A 36 -23.93 -0.95 -4.35
N GLY A 37 -22.73 -1.37 -4.79
CA GLY A 37 -21.53 -0.53 -4.81
C GLY A 37 -20.85 -0.31 -3.47
N THR A 38 -21.42 -0.80 -2.36
CA THR A 38 -20.86 -0.64 -1.01
C THR A 38 -20.25 -1.95 -0.52
N GLN A 39 -19.05 -1.89 0.08
CA GLN A 39 -18.43 -3.06 0.69
C GLN A 39 -19.21 -3.45 1.96
N VAL A 40 -19.64 -4.70 2.03
CA VAL A 40 -20.48 -5.25 3.12
C VAL A 40 -19.81 -6.40 3.86
N VAL A 41 -18.78 -7.00 3.27
CA VAL A 41 -17.89 -7.97 3.92
C VAL A 41 -16.46 -7.61 3.57
N ASP A 42 -15.62 -7.58 4.61
CA ASP A 42 -14.16 -7.53 4.52
C ASP A 42 -13.59 -8.43 5.61
N ILE A 43 -13.01 -9.56 5.22
CA ILE A 43 -12.43 -10.53 6.14
C ILE A 43 -11.06 -10.91 5.62
N THR A 44 -10.03 -10.78 6.45
CA THR A 44 -8.67 -11.21 6.15
C THR A 44 -8.12 -11.99 7.33
N GLN A 45 -7.46 -13.12 7.07
CA GLN A 45 -6.83 -13.94 8.11
C GLN A 45 -5.56 -14.62 7.58
N GLY A 46 -4.58 -14.78 8.47
CA GLY A 46 -3.34 -15.51 8.19
C GLY A 46 -2.27 -14.73 7.42
N ALA A 47 -2.52 -13.47 7.08
CA ALA A 47 -1.52 -12.59 6.50
C ALA A 47 -0.74 -11.82 7.58
N LEU A 48 0.52 -11.53 7.30
CA LEU A 48 1.34 -10.62 8.13
C LEU A 48 1.02 -9.14 7.88
N HIS A 49 0.56 -8.81 6.67
CA HIS A 49 0.18 -7.46 6.27
C HIS A 49 -1.34 -7.27 6.39
N ALA A 50 -1.79 -6.10 6.85
CA ALA A 50 -3.23 -5.78 7.00
C ALA A 50 -3.98 -5.77 5.66
N ARG A 51 -3.29 -5.39 4.58
CA ARG A 51 -3.79 -5.42 3.18
C ARG A 51 -2.91 -6.31 2.31
N PRO A 52 -3.00 -7.64 2.48
CA PRO A 52 -2.14 -8.57 1.78
C PRO A 52 -2.37 -8.54 0.28
N LEU A 53 -1.27 -8.60 -0.48
CA LEU A 53 -1.30 -8.75 -1.92
C LEU A 53 -1.20 -10.23 -2.29
N PHE A 54 -2.00 -10.64 -3.26
CA PHE A 54 -2.01 -12.02 -3.74
C PHE A 54 -1.79 -12.04 -5.24
N ARG A 55 -1.07 -13.06 -5.70
CA ARG A 55 -1.14 -13.46 -7.10
C ARG A 55 -2.51 -14.07 -7.36
N VAL A 56 -3.28 -13.45 -8.26
CA VAL A 56 -4.65 -13.88 -8.57
C VAL A 56 -4.77 -14.71 -9.84
N PHE A 57 -3.63 -15.02 -10.48
CA PHE A 57 -3.55 -15.87 -11.66
C PHE A 57 -4.56 -15.45 -12.74
N SER A 58 -5.29 -16.42 -13.30
CA SER A 58 -6.25 -16.20 -14.37
C SER A 58 -7.46 -15.35 -13.97
N MET A 59 -7.69 -15.10 -12.68
CA MET A 59 -8.71 -14.14 -12.25
C MET A 59 -8.40 -12.71 -12.76
N GLY A 60 -7.15 -12.43 -13.17
CA GLY A 60 -6.77 -11.17 -13.82
C GLY A 60 -7.18 -11.03 -15.30
N LYS A 61 -7.63 -12.10 -15.97
CA LYS A 61 -7.99 -12.03 -17.41
C LYS A 61 -9.11 -11.04 -17.71
N PRO A 62 -10.22 -10.98 -16.95
CA PRO A 62 -11.24 -9.94 -17.14
C PRO A 62 -10.69 -8.52 -16.97
N LEU A 63 -9.75 -8.32 -16.03
CA LEU A 63 -9.14 -7.01 -15.78
C LEU A 63 -8.24 -6.60 -16.96
N ALA A 64 -7.49 -7.54 -17.56
CA ALA A 64 -6.75 -7.29 -18.79
C ALA A 64 -7.69 -7.00 -19.98
N ALA A 65 -8.76 -7.78 -20.13
CA ALA A 65 -9.75 -7.60 -21.19
C ALA A 65 -10.48 -6.26 -21.10
N ALA A 66 -10.67 -5.73 -19.88
CA ALA A 66 -11.32 -4.45 -19.65
C ALA A 66 -10.62 -3.25 -20.31
N VAL A 67 -9.32 -3.34 -20.59
CA VAL A 67 -8.61 -2.35 -21.41
C VAL A 67 -9.22 -2.28 -22.81
N LEU A 68 -9.47 -3.44 -23.43
CA LEU A 68 -10.12 -3.53 -24.74
C LEU A 68 -11.60 -3.11 -24.68
N TRP A 69 -12.30 -3.38 -23.58
CA TRP A 69 -13.68 -2.90 -23.39
C TRP A 69 -13.75 -1.36 -23.43
N ARG A 70 -12.77 -0.69 -22.82
CA ARG A 70 -12.67 0.77 -22.81
C ARG A 70 -12.36 1.35 -24.19
N HIS A 71 -11.51 0.69 -24.97
CA HIS A 71 -11.24 1.07 -26.36
C HIS A 71 -12.43 0.83 -27.29
N LYS A 72 -13.17 -0.28 -27.11
CA LYS A 72 -14.45 -0.51 -27.81
C LYS A 72 -15.45 0.60 -27.49
N ALA A 73 -15.59 0.97 -26.22
CA ALA A 73 -16.52 2.02 -25.78
C ALA A 73 -16.22 3.40 -26.40
N ARG A 74 -14.95 3.64 -26.79
CA ARG A 74 -14.50 4.87 -27.48
C ARG A 74 -14.58 4.78 -29.01
N GLY A 75 -15.05 3.65 -29.55
CA GLY A 75 -15.18 3.45 -31.00
C GLY A 75 -13.85 3.21 -31.72
N ASN A 76 -12.82 2.73 -31.02
CA ASN A 76 -11.52 2.45 -31.66
C ASN A 76 -11.55 1.21 -32.57
N PHE A 77 -12.45 0.27 -32.33
CA PHE A 77 -12.66 -0.94 -33.13
C PHE A 77 -14.04 -1.53 -32.82
N ASP A 78 -14.46 -2.53 -33.61
CA ASP A 78 -15.59 -3.41 -33.33
C ASP A 78 -15.11 -4.80 -32.90
N TRP A 79 -15.99 -5.60 -32.30
CA TRP A 79 -15.59 -6.93 -31.82
C TRP A 79 -15.20 -7.90 -32.94
N ASP A 80 -15.77 -7.72 -34.12
CA ASP A 80 -15.49 -8.47 -35.34
C ASP A 80 -14.30 -7.89 -36.14
N THR A 81 -13.71 -6.76 -35.71
CA THR A 81 -12.47 -6.23 -36.30
C THR A 81 -11.39 -7.32 -36.27
N PRO A 82 -10.81 -7.69 -37.42
CA PRO A 82 -9.64 -8.56 -37.48
C PRO A 82 -8.48 -7.96 -36.69
N VAL A 83 -7.83 -8.77 -35.86
CA VAL A 83 -6.64 -8.34 -35.09
C VAL A 83 -5.55 -7.82 -36.02
N ALA A 84 -5.46 -8.38 -37.23
CA ALA A 84 -4.50 -7.97 -38.25
C ALA A 84 -4.64 -6.52 -38.74
N GLU A 85 -5.79 -5.86 -38.50
CA GLU A 85 -5.94 -4.44 -38.83
C GLU A 85 -5.18 -3.52 -37.86
N LEU A 86 -5.03 -3.94 -36.60
CA LEU A 86 -4.28 -3.22 -35.57
C LEU A 86 -2.84 -3.75 -35.44
N TRP A 87 -2.63 -5.03 -35.76
CA TRP A 87 -1.38 -5.75 -35.63
C TRP A 87 -1.10 -6.56 -36.92
N PRO A 88 -0.62 -5.92 -38.00
CA PRO A 88 -0.46 -6.56 -39.30
C PRO A 88 0.41 -7.82 -39.29
N GLU A 89 1.48 -7.83 -38.48
CA GLU A 89 2.42 -8.95 -38.33
C GLU A 89 1.74 -10.22 -37.79
N PHE A 90 0.70 -10.06 -36.95
CA PHE A 90 -0.13 -11.16 -36.48
C PHE A 90 -0.92 -11.84 -37.60
N GLY A 91 -1.27 -11.13 -38.69
CA GLY A 91 -2.14 -11.67 -39.75
C GLY A 91 -1.56 -12.84 -40.56
N THR A 92 -0.30 -13.20 -40.34
CA THR A 92 0.40 -14.26 -41.05
C THR A 92 -0.07 -15.68 -40.64
N ARG A 93 0.30 -16.71 -41.40
CA ARG A 93 0.11 -18.13 -41.03
C ARG A 93 -1.33 -18.52 -40.70
N GLY A 94 -2.29 -17.99 -41.47
CA GLY A 94 -3.73 -18.31 -41.33
C GLY A 94 -4.47 -17.51 -40.26
N LYS A 95 -3.83 -16.51 -39.64
CA LYS A 95 -4.40 -15.70 -38.55
C LYS A 95 -5.14 -14.44 -39.01
N SER A 96 -5.10 -14.09 -40.30
CA SER A 96 -5.65 -12.84 -40.83
C SER A 96 -7.14 -12.60 -40.58
N LYS A 97 -7.92 -13.66 -40.32
CA LYS A 97 -9.36 -13.59 -40.02
C LYS A 97 -9.69 -13.70 -38.52
N ILE A 98 -8.69 -13.81 -37.64
CA ILE A 98 -8.92 -13.85 -36.19
C ILE A 98 -9.37 -12.46 -35.75
N THR A 99 -10.53 -12.38 -35.09
CA THR A 99 -11.12 -11.14 -34.61
C THR A 99 -10.77 -10.89 -33.13
N ILE A 100 -11.00 -9.67 -32.67
CA ILE A 100 -10.87 -9.32 -31.24
C ILE A 100 -11.83 -10.19 -30.39
N ALA A 101 -13.04 -10.45 -30.88
CA ALA A 101 -13.98 -11.37 -30.25
C ALA A 101 -13.42 -12.79 -30.11
N HIS A 102 -12.72 -13.30 -31.13
CA HIS A 102 -12.11 -14.63 -31.06
C HIS A 102 -11.05 -14.71 -29.96
N VAL A 103 -10.22 -13.66 -29.82
CA VAL A 103 -9.22 -13.58 -28.74
C VAL A 103 -9.91 -13.57 -27.37
N LEU A 104 -10.87 -12.66 -27.17
CA LEU A 104 -11.54 -12.47 -25.88
C LEU A 104 -12.41 -13.65 -25.46
N SER A 105 -12.92 -14.43 -26.41
CA SER A 105 -13.75 -15.62 -26.18
C SER A 105 -12.96 -16.94 -26.22
N HIS A 106 -11.63 -16.91 -26.25
CA HIS A 106 -10.81 -18.12 -26.33
C HIS A 106 -11.10 -19.01 -27.55
N THR A 107 -11.52 -18.43 -28.67
CA THR A 107 -11.81 -19.14 -29.93
C THR A 107 -10.82 -18.81 -31.04
N ALA A 108 -9.73 -18.09 -30.76
CA ALA A 108 -8.69 -17.75 -31.74
C ALA A 108 -7.84 -18.94 -32.23
N GLY A 109 -7.91 -20.09 -31.54
CA GLY A 109 -7.15 -21.29 -31.89
C GLY A 109 -5.66 -21.25 -31.53
N LEU A 110 -5.23 -20.38 -30.60
CA LEU A 110 -3.83 -20.23 -30.16
C LEU A 110 -3.62 -20.60 -28.68
N PRO A 111 -4.06 -21.78 -28.22
CA PRO A 111 -4.07 -22.13 -26.80
C PRO A 111 -2.69 -22.47 -26.24
N SER A 112 -1.82 -23.08 -27.07
CA SER A 112 -0.50 -23.55 -26.66
C SER A 112 0.50 -22.42 -26.59
N HIS A 113 1.38 -22.51 -25.58
CA HIS A 113 2.53 -21.65 -25.40
C HIS A 113 3.84 -22.45 -25.39
N SER A 114 3.79 -23.73 -25.82
CA SER A 114 4.97 -24.61 -25.81
C SER A 114 6.07 -24.16 -26.76
N SER A 115 5.74 -23.38 -27.78
CA SER A 115 6.70 -22.76 -28.69
C SER A 115 7.40 -21.53 -28.13
N ILE A 116 6.92 -20.97 -27.01
CA ILE A 116 7.51 -19.79 -26.36
C ILE A 116 8.42 -20.27 -25.23
N PRO A 117 9.76 -20.16 -25.34
CA PRO A 117 10.68 -20.53 -24.27
C PRO A 117 10.43 -19.70 -23.00
N ALA A 118 10.43 -20.33 -21.83
CA ALA A 118 10.20 -19.64 -20.55
C ALA A 118 11.19 -18.49 -20.29
N ILE A 119 12.43 -18.59 -20.81
CA ILE A 119 13.45 -17.54 -20.72
C ILE A 119 13.06 -16.25 -21.47
N ASP A 120 12.19 -16.34 -22.47
CA ASP A 120 11.72 -15.20 -23.25
C ASP A 120 10.49 -14.53 -22.60
N TYR A 121 9.92 -15.07 -21.52
CA TYR A 121 8.71 -14.52 -20.90
C TYR A 121 8.92 -13.12 -20.29
N THR A 122 10.17 -12.75 -19.99
CA THR A 122 10.52 -11.42 -19.50
C THR A 122 10.72 -10.39 -20.61
N ASP A 123 10.77 -10.82 -21.87
CA ASP A 123 10.93 -9.95 -23.04
C ASP A 123 9.64 -9.96 -23.86
N TRP A 124 8.87 -8.87 -23.73
CA TRP A 124 7.59 -8.72 -24.42
C TRP A 124 7.75 -8.90 -25.93
N GLY A 125 8.74 -8.26 -26.55
CA GLY A 125 8.96 -8.31 -27.99
C GLY A 125 9.21 -9.74 -28.49
N ARG A 126 10.02 -10.52 -27.77
CA ARG A 126 10.25 -11.93 -28.12
C ARG A 126 8.99 -12.78 -27.97
N ALA A 127 8.26 -12.62 -26.87
CA ALA A 127 7.01 -13.35 -26.67
C ALA A 127 6.00 -13.05 -27.79
N ILE A 128 5.89 -11.78 -28.20
CA ILE A 128 5.06 -11.33 -29.32
C ILE A 128 5.54 -11.92 -30.65
N SER A 129 6.84 -11.91 -30.96
CA SER A 129 7.37 -12.54 -32.19
C SER A 129 7.04 -14.04 -32.27
N HIS A 130 7.12 -14.76 -31.15
CA HIS A 130 6.71 -16.17 -31.13
C HIS A 130 5.21 -16.33 -31.42
N ILE A 131 4.35 -15.42 -30.95
CA ILE A 131 2.91 -15.42 -31.25
C ILE A 131 2.63 -15.11 -32.73
N GLU A 132 3.37 -14.17 -33.31
CA GLU A 132 3.29 -13.87 -34.75
C GLU A 132 3.61 -15.11 -35.59
N ASP A 133 4.54 -15.94 -35.12
CA ASP A 133 4.96 -17.17 -35.78
C ASP A 133 4.06 -18.40 -35.53
N MET A 134 3.06 -18.30 -34.64
CA MET A 134 2.11 -19.38 -34.40
C MET A 134 1.15 -19.59 -35.56
N SER A 135 0.67 -20.82 -35.72
CA SER A 135 -0.48 -21.18 -36.55
C SER A 135 -1.63 -21.63 -35.65
N PRO A 136 -2.89 -21.30 -35.96
CA PRO A 136 -4.03 -21.79 -35.19
C PRO A 136 -4.11 -23.32 -35.19
N GLU A 137 -4.27 -23.92 -34.01
CA GLU A 137 -4.48 -25.36 -33.82
C GLU A 137 -5.91 -25.79 -34.18
N THR A 138 -6.86 -24.86 -34.08
CA THR A 138 -8.25 -25.03 -34.47
C THR A 138 -8.66 -23.89 -35.39
N GLU A 139 -9.70 -24.11 -36.21
CA GLU A 139 -10.30 -23.06 -37.00
C GLU A 139 -10.77 -21.90 -36.09
N PRO A 140 -10.33 -20.65 -36.34
CA PRO A 140 -10.78 -19.51 -35.53
C PRO A 140 -12.29 -19.38 -35.49
N GLY A 141 -12.84 -19.27 -34.27
CA GLY A 141 -14.28 -19.18 -34.01
C GLY A 141 -14.98 -20.54 -33.84
N SER A 142 -14.32 -21.67 -34.15
CA SER A 142 -15.00 -22.97 -34.19
C SER A 142 -15.22 -23.61 -32.82
N ASN A 143 -14.29 -23.45 -31.89
CA ASN A 143 -14.31 -24.12 -30.58
C ASN A 143 -13.73 -23.23 -29.49
N VAL A 144 -14.26 -23.35 -28.26
CA VAL A 144 -13.60 -22.80 -27.07
C VAL A 144 -12.38 -23.65 -26.75
N HIS A 145 -11.20 -23.03 -26.77
CA HIS A 145 -9.96 -23.67 -26.33
C HIS A 145 -9.21 -22.69 -25.43
N TYR A 146 -9.15 -22.96 -24.13
CA TYR A 146 -8.70 -21.97 -23.16
C TYR A 146 -7.22 -21.56 -23.36
N HIS A 147 -7.02 -20.28 -23.65
CA HIS A 147 -5.71 -19.68 -23.85
C HIS A 147 -5.11 -19.33 -22.48
N SER A 148 -4.48 -20.31 -21.82
CA SER A 148 -3.98 -20.16 -20.45
C SER A 148 -2.96 -19.03 -20.30
N ARG A 149 -2.02 -18.92 -21.25
CA ARG A 149 -0.96 -17.90 -21.30
C ARG A 149 -1.13 -16.90 -22.44
N THR A 150 -1.26 -17.40 -23.67
CA THR A 150 -1.34 -16.59 -24.90
C THR A 150 -2.43 -15.53 -24.87
N PHE A 151 -3.54 -15.74 -24.14
CA PHE A 151 -4.58 -14.72 -23.93
C PHE A 151 -3.99 -13.39 -23.46
N GLY A 152 -3.04 -13.43 -22.51
CA GLY A 152 -2.49 -12.23 -21.90
C GLY A 152 -1.68 -11.40 -22.88
N TRP A 153 -0.81 -12.06 -23.65
CA TRP A 153 -0.01 -11.40 -24.68
C TRP A 153 -0.87 -10.92 -25.86
N LEU A 154 -1.86 -11.71 -26.29
CA LEU A 154 -2.78 -11.30 -27.36
C LEU A 154 -3.57 -10.05 -26.95
N VAL A 155 -4.19 -10.06 -25.76
CA VAL A 155 -4.94 -8.91 -25.25
C VAL A 155 -4.02 -7.71 -25.03
N GLY A 156 -2.84 -7.94 -24.45
CA GLY A 156 -1.91 -6.87 -24.15
C GLY A 156 -1.32 -6.21 -25.40
N GLU A 157 -1.02 -6.98 -26.44
CA GLU A 157 -0.48 -6.42 -27.68
C GLU A 157 -1.55 -5.65 -28.44
N ILE A 158 -2.78 -6.16 -28.51
CA ILE A 158 -3.91 -5.40 -29.09
C ILE A 158 -4.10 -4.08 -28.32
N ALA A 159 -4.03 -4.12 -26.98
CA ALA A 159 -4.13 -2.94 -26.14
C ALA A 159 -2.98 -1.95 -26.38
N ALA A 160 -1.74 -2.42 -26.52
CA ALA A 160 -0.58 -1.59 -26.80
C ALA A 160 -0.71 -0.90 -28.17
N ARG A 161 -1.09 -1.65 -29.21
CA ARG A 161 -1.28 -1.14 -30.57
C ARG A 161 -2.37 -0.06 -30.65
N VAL A 162 -3.52 -0.28 -30.01
CA VAL A 162 -4.64 0.67 -30.08
C VAL A 162 -4.42 1.91 -29.19
N SER A 163 -3.64 1.78 -28.12
CA SER A 163 -3.43 2.87 -27.14
C SER A 163 -2.17 3.69 -27.38
N GLY A 164 -1.16 3.13 -28.05
CA GLY A 164 0.19 3.68 -28.15
C GLY A 164 0.99 3.61 -26.85
N LEU A 165 0.52 2.84 -25.85
CA LEU A 165 1.15 2.69 -24.54
C LEU A 165 1.69 1.27 -24.34
N SER A 166 2.50 1.08 -23.30
CA SER A 166 2.74 -0.25 -22.72
C SER A 166 1.41 -0.83 -22.19
N PHE A 167 1.34 -2.15 -22.01
CA PHE A 167 0.11 -2.76 -21.51
C PHE A 167 -0.21 -2.34 -20.06
N ASP A 168 0.81 -2.23 -19.21
CA ASP A 168 0.68 -1.74 -17.83
C ASP A 168 0.19 -0.30 -17.77
N ASP A 169 0.75 0.62 -18.56
CA ASP A 169 0.26 2.01 -18.62
C ASP A 169 -1.17 2.07 -19.16
N ALA A 170 -1.50 1.24 -20.15
CA ALA A 170 -2.86 1.14 -20.69
C ALA A 170 -3.85 0.60 -19.64
N PHE A 171 -3.46 -0.42 -18.88
CA PHE A 171 -4.25 -0.96 -17.79
C PHE A 171 -4.50 0.07 -16.68
N ASP A 172 -3.45 0.76 -16.26
CA ASP A 172 -3.55 1.79 -15.24
C ASP A 172 -4.46 2.93 -15.68
N ARG A 173 -4.30 3.41 -16.92
CA ARG A 173 -5.11 4.50 -17.48
C ARG A 173 -6.57 4.12 -17.66
N GLU A 174 -6.85 2.93 -18.18
CA GLU A 174 -8.19 2.55 -18.60
C GLU A 174 -9.02 1.86 -17.51
N VAL A 175 -8.36 1.19 -16.57
CA VAL A 175 -9.00 0.30 -15.59
C VAL A 175 -8.62 0.66 -14.17
N ALA A 176 -7.34 0.62 -13.79
CA ALA A 176 -6.95 0.75 -12.39
C ALA A 176 -7.28 2.14 -11.81
N HIS A 177 -6.85 3.22 -12.48
CA HIS A 177 -7.13 4.58 -12.00
C HIS A 177 -8.62 4.94 -12.01
N PRO A 178 -9.39 4.73 -13.10
CA PRO A 178 -10.81 5.11 -13.13
C PRO A 178 -11.67 4.36 -12.11
N LEU A 179 -11.31 3.10 -11.80
CA LEU A 179 -12.01 2.30 -10.80
C LEU A 179 -11.40 2.45 -9.40
N GLY A 180 -10.30 3.18 -9.25
CA GLY A 180 -9.56 3.33 -8.00
C GLY A 180 -9.09 1.98 -7.42
N LEU A 181 -8.52 1.12 -8.26
CA LEU A 181 -7.90 -0.16 -7.89
C LEU A 181 -6.44 0.09 -7.48
N LYS A 182 -6.25 0.67 -6.28
CA LYS A 182 -4.95 1.20 -5.83
C LYS A 182 -3.88 0.14 -5.60
N ASN A 183 -4.28 -1.13 -5.50
CA ASN A 183 -3.42 -2.25 -5.11
C ASN A 183 -3.44 -3.37 -6.15
N THR A 184 -3.67 -3.02 -7.42
CA THR A 184 -3.86 -3.98 -8.52
C THR A 184 -2.92 -3.65 -9.66
N SER A 185 -1.97 -4.55 -9.96
CA SER A 185 -0.99 -4.34 -11.03
C SER A 185 -0.43 -5.67 -11.55
N PHE A 186 0.08 -5.69 -12.78
CA PHE A 186 0.62 -6.92 -13.42
C PHE A 186 2.11 -7.13 -13.17
N THR A 187 2.81 -6.04 -12.84
CA THR A 187 4.15 -5.97 -12.27
C THR A 187 4.04 -5.24 -10.94
N LEU A 188 4.93 -5.54 -10.01
CA LEU A 188 4.84 -5.03 -8.65
C LEU A 188 5.93 -4.00 -8.42
N ASN A 189 5.62 -2.89 -7.77
CA ASN A 189 6.67 -2.03 -7.24
C ASN A 189 7.50 -2.86 -6.23
N PRO A 190 8.84 -2.91 -6.32
CA PRO A 190 9.65 -3.68 -5.38
C PRO A 190 9.35 -3.39 -3.89
N ASN A 191 8.88 -2.18 -3.62
CA ASN A 191 8.40 -1.71 -2.31
C ASN A 191 7.22 -2.54 -1.76
N ASP A 192 6.35 -3.06 -2.63
CA ASP A 192 5.19 -3.85 -2.25
C ASP A 192 5.47 -5.36 -2.10
N PHE A 193 6.69 -5.85 -2.38
CA PHE A 193 7.01 -7.28 -2.24
C PHE A 193 6.75 -7.82 -0.83
N GLY A 194 6.98 -7.02 0.22
CA GLY A 194 6.73 -7.40 1.61
C GLY A 194 5.24 -7.60 1.94
N ARG A 195 4.33 -7.15 1.08
CA ARG A 195 2.88 -7.32 1.22
C ARG A 195 2.39 -8.61 0.56
N VAL A 196 3.20 -9.21 -0.32
CA VAL A 196 2.82 -10.39 -1.09
C VAL A 196 2.77 -11.60 -0.18
N VAL A 197 1.61 -12.26 -0.16
CA VAL A 197 1.44 -13.51 0.55
C VAL A 197 2.11 -14.64 -0.25
N PRO A 198 3.08 -15.37 0.33
CA PRO A 198 3.73 -16.47 -0.35
C PRO A 198 2.73 -17.55 -0.77
N LEU A 199 2.89 -18.07 -1.99
CA LEU A 199 2.12 -19.21 -2.45
C LEU A 199 2.52 -20.49 -1.70
N GLU A 200 1.52 -21.31 -1.41
CA GLU A 200 1.65 -22.67 -0.92
C GLU A 200 1.03 -23.66 -1.93
N VAL A 201 1.36 -24.93 -1.80
CA VAL A 201 0.71 -26.03 -2.53
C VAL A 201 0.04 -26.98 -1.55
N ALA A 202 -1.09 -27.57 -1.95
CA ALA A 202 -1.70 -28.69 -1.25
C ALA A 202 -0.76 -29.90 -1.23
N ASP A 203 -0.88 -30.74 -0.19
CA ASP A 203 0.02 -31.88 0.01
C ASP A 203 -0.08 -32.90 -1.14
N ASP A 204 -1.22 -32.93 -1.83
CA ASP A 204 -1.52 -33.80 -2.98
C ASP A 204 -1.28 -33.14 -4.34
N TRP A 205 -0.69 -31.93 -4.41
CA TRP A 205 -0.43 -31.21 -5.67
C TRP A 205 0.59 -31.93 -6.58
N GLY A 206 1.49 -32.73 -6.00
CA GLY A 206 2.45 -33.58 -6.71
C GLY A 206 3.77 -32.90 -7.08
N ASP A 207 3.79 -31.59 -7.36
CA ASP A 207 5.03 -30.82 -7.60
C ASP A 207 5.29 -29.74 -6.54
N ASN A 208 6.24 -30.03 -5.65
CA ASN A 208 6.61 -29.12 -4.56
C ASN A 208 7.38 -27.87 -5.02
N ARG A 209 7.84 -27.79 -6.28
CA ARG A 209 8.55 -26.60 -6.78
C ARG A 209 7.62 -25.56 -7.38
N THR A 210 6.37 -25.90 -7.71
CA THR A 210 5.41 -24.98 -8.34
C THR A 210 5.32 -23.65 -7.59
N ALA A 211 5.14 -23.67 -6.27
CA ALA A 211 5.09 -22.44 -5.46
C ALA A 211 6.39 -21.64 -5.53
N THR A 212 7.54 -22.30 -5.39
CA THR A 212 8.87 -21.67 -5.46
C THR A 212 9.10 -21.00 -6.82
N ASP A 213 8.82 -21.69 -7.91
CA ASP A 213 9.03 -21.19 -9.28
C ASP A 213 8.09 -20.00 -9.58
N MET A 214 6.85 -20.04 -9.08
CA MET A 214 5.89 -18.95 -9.26
C MET A 214 6.22 -17.73 -8.40
N ASN A 215 6.72 -17.93 -7.18
CA ASN A 215 7.25 -16.86 -6.35
C ASN A 215 8.50 -16.24 -7.01
N ALA A 216 9.40 -17.04 -7.57
CA ALA A 216 10.57 -16.55 -8.31
C ALA A 216 10.17 -15.75 -9.56
N ALA A 217 9.20 -16.23 -10.35
CA ALA A 217 8.70 -15.50 -11.52
C ALA A 217 8.07 -14.15 -11.15
N LEU A 218 7.49 -14.02 -9.95
CA LEU A 218 7.04 -12.73 -9.43
C LEU A 218 8.21 -11.77 -9.21
N HIS A 219 9.28 -12.24 -8.57
CA HIS A 219 10.47 -11.42 -8.31
C HIS A 219 11.19 -11.01 -9.61
N HIS A 220 11.11 -11.83 -10.65
CA HIS A 220 11.58 -11.47 -11.99
C HIS A 220 10.64 -10.56 -12.79
N GLN A 221 9.53 -10.10 -12.19
CA GLN A 221 8.60 -9.14 -12.79
C GLN A 221 8.06 -9.58 -14.17
N VAL A 222 7.83 -10.89 -14.34
CA VAL A 222 7.32 -11.44 -15.60
C VAL A 222 5.92 -10.85 -15.91
N MET A 223 5.84 -10.00 -16.93
CA MET A 223 4.59 -9.42 -17.43
C MET A 223 3.80 -10.47 -18.22
N LEU A 224 2.83 -11.11 -17.56
CA LEU A 224 1.95 -12.09 -18.19
C LEU A 224 0.49 -11.77 -17.82
N PRO A 225 -0.23 -10.95 -18.60
CA PRO A 225 -1.57 -10.48 -18.24
C PRO A 225 -2.62 -11.57 -18.01
N SER A 226 -2.32 -12.81 -18.40
CA SER A 226 -3.17 -13.96 -18.16
C SER A 226 -3.00 -14.60 -16.78
N GLY A 227 -1.99 -14.20 -15.99
CA GLY A 227 -1.59 -14.90 -14.78
C GLY A 227 -0.64 -14.19 -13.80
N SER A 228 -0.07 -13.03 -14.13
CA SER A 228 0.86 -12.29 -13.26
C SER A 228 0.19 -11.25 -12.38
N LEU A 229 -1.12 -10.98 -12.54
CA LEU A 229 -1.81 -9.95 -11.78
C LEU A 229 -1.68 -10.18 -10.26
N ILE A 230 -1.26 -9.12 -9.57
CA ILE A 230 -1.21 -9.01 -8.13
C ILE A 230 -2.32 -8.07 -7.68
N SER A 231 -3.10 -8.47 -6.68
CA SER A 231 -4.25 -7.69 -6.22
C SER A 231 -4.63 -7.98 -4.76
N THR A 232 -5.52 -7.15 -4.20
CA THR A 232 -6.31 -7.44 -2.99
C THR A 232 -7.69 -7.99 -3.35
N ALA A 233 -8.40 -8.61 -2.40
CA ALA A 233 -9.81 -9.00 -2.60
C ALA A 233 -10.72 -7.78 -2.74
N HIS A 234 -10.44 -6.70 -1.98
CA HIS A 234 -11.19 -5.45 -2.10
C HIS A 234 -11.20 -4.93 -3.54
N ASP A 235 -10.03 -4.82 -4.19
CA ASP A 235 -9.94 -4.25 -5.53
C ASP A 235 -10.58 -5.16 -6.59
N ILE A 236 -10.40 -6.48 -6.48
CA ILE A 236 -11.08 -7.43 -7.39
C ILE A 236 -12.60 -7.34 -7.21
N ALA A 237 -13.09 -7.33 -5.98
CA ALA A 237 -14.53 -7.21 -5.72
C ALA A 237 -15.06 -5.86 -6.22
N LYS A 238 -14.29 -4.78 -6.10
CA LYS A 238 -14.63 -3.44 -6.62
C LYS A 238 -14.69 -3.42 -8.15
N PHE A 239 -13.75 -4.06 -8.84
CA PHE A 239 -13.82 -4.24 -10.30
C PHE A 239 -15.11 -4.97 -10.71
N TYR A 240 -15.43 -6.08 -10.06
CA TYR A 240 -16.69 -6.79 -10.31
C TYR A 240 -17.92 -5.99 -9.88
N SER A 241 -17.81 -5.09 -8.89
CA SER A 241 -18.91 -4.21 -8.51
C SER A 241 -19.24 -3.21 -9.61
N ALA A 242 -18.25 -2.78 -10.40
CA ALA A 242 -18.49 -1.95 -11.58
C ALA A 242 -19.32 -2.69 -12.64
N ILE A 243 -19.04 -3.99 -12.83
CA ILE A 243 -19.78 -4.85 -13.76
C ILE A 243 -21.21 -5.08 -13.24
N ALA A 244 -21.36 -5.46 -11.98
CA ALA A 244 -22.65 -5.62 -11.30
C ALA A 244 -23.49 -4.34 -11.33
N GLY A 245 -22.84 -3.18 -11.17
CA GLY A 245 -23.44 -1.85 -11.26
C GLY A 245 -23.65 -1.33 -12.69
N ARG A 246 -23.69 -2.21 -13.70
CA ARG A 246 -23.91 -1.87 -15.13
C ARG A 246 -22.95 -0.80 -15.65
N GLY A 247 -21.68 -0.90 -15.26
CA GLY A 247 -20.60 -0.03 -15.71
C GLY A 247 -20.42 1.22 -14.84
N LYS A 248 -21.02 1.26 -13.64
CA LYS A 248 -20.90 2.38 -12.70
C LYS A 248 -20.24 1.96 -11.38
N ILE A 249 -19.43 2.84 -10.82
CA ILE A 249 -18.94 2.74 -9.43
C ILE A 249 -19.43 3.97 -8.67
N ASN A 250 -20.13 3.79 -7.55
CA ASN A 250 -20.65 4.89 -6.71
C ASN A 250 -21.43 5.95 -7.52
N GLY A 251 -22.16 5.51 -8.55
CA GLY A 251 -22.90 6.38 -9.47
C GLY A 251 -22.06 7.03 -10.60
N ILE A 252 -20.73 6.89 -10.58
CA ILE A 252 -19.82 7.41 -11.60
C ILE A 252 -19.72 6.42 -12.77
N PRO A 253 -20.00 6.82 -14.02
CA PRO A 253 -19.86 5.96 -15.19
C PRO A 253 -18.39 5.62 -15.50
N TRP A 254 -18.09 4.34 -15.63
CA TRP A 254 -16.83 3.81 -16.16
C TRP A 254 -17.01 3.16 -17.54
N LEU A 255 -18.06 2.38 -17.76
CA LEU A 255 -18.39 1.82 -19.07
C LEU A 255 -19.86 2.07 -19.40
N PRO A 256 -20.21 2.30 -20.67
CA PRO A 256 -21.61 2.30 -21.08
C PRO A 256 -22.27 0.96 -20.77
N GLU A 257 -23.52 1.00 -20.33
CA GLU A 257 -24.30 -0.21 -19.99
C GLU A 257 -24.35 -1.21 -21.16
N GLY A 258 -24.53 -0.73 -22.40
CA GLY A 258 -24.51 -1.60 -23.59
C GLY A 258 -23.19 -2.33 -23.80
N ILE A 259 -22.05 -1.75 -23.41
CA ILE A 259 -20.76 -2.45 -23.47
C ILE A 259 -20.69 -3.54 -22.40
N ILE A 260 -21.22 -3.30 -21.20
CA ILE A 260 -21.32 -4.32 -20.16
C ILE A 260 -22.19 -5.49 -20.63
N ASP A 261 -23.35 -5.21 -21.23
CA ASP A 261 -24.23 -6.25 -21.78
C ASP A 261 -23.52 -7.07 -22.86
N GLU A 262 -22.79 -6.41 -23.78
CA GLU A 262 -22.03 -7.06 -24.83
C GLU A 262 -20.91 -7.98 -24.31
N VAL A 263 -20.14 -7.54 -23.30
CA VAL A 263 -18.99 -8.31 -22.80
C VAL A 263 -19.39 -9.44 -21.87
N THR A 264 -20.54 -9.31 -21.20
CA THR A 264 -21.09 -10.31 -20.28
C THR A 264 -22.03 -11.31 -20.95
N ALA A 265 -22.50 -11.02 -22.17
CA ALA A 265 -23.27 -11.96 -22.98
C ALA A 265 -22.47 -13.22 -23.32
N LEU A 266 -23.17 -14.35 -23.47
CA LEU A 266 -22.58 -15.59 -23.97
C LEU A 266 -22.05 -15.38 -25.39
N ARG A 267 -20.75 -15.62 -25.59
CA ARG A 267 -20.08 -15.50 -26.88
C ARG A 267 -19.69 -16.84 -27.47
N ALA A 268 -19.24 -17.76 -26.63
CA ALA A 268 -18.91 -19.12 -27.04
C ALA A 268 -19.14 -20.09 -25.88
N GLU A 269 -19.45 -21.33 -26.22
CA GLU A 269 -19.48 -22.44 -25.29
C GLU A 269 -19.06 -23.75 -25.94
N GLY A 270 -18.60 -24.70 -25.13
CA GLY A 270 -18.22 -26.02 -25.59
C GLY A 270 -17.32 -26.73 -24.60
N GLN A 271 -16.95 -27.97 -24.95
CA GLN A 271 -15.94 -28.69 -24.22
C GLN A 271 -14.57 -28.06 -24.50
N ASP A 272 -13.96 -27.50 -23.47
CA ASP A 272 -12.64 -26.90 -23.57
C ASP A 272 -11.58 -27.98 -23.77
N ALA A 273 -10.98 -28.01 -24.95
CA ALA A 273 -9.99 -29.02 -25.32
C ALA A 273 -8.75 -29.00 -24.40
N ALA A 274 -8.44 -27.88 -23.74
CA ALA A 274 -7.30 -27.79 -22.83
C ALA A 274 -7.60 -28.38 -21.44
N SER A 275 -8.79 -28.11 -20.89
CA SER A 275 -9.14 -28.50 -19.52
C SER A 275 -10.08 -29.70 -19.44
N GLY A 276 -10.69 -30.13 -20.55
CA GLY A 276 -11.74 -31.14 -20.60
C GLY A 276 -13.09 -30.68 -20.04
N ASN A 277 -13.14 -29.49 -19.41
CA ASN A 277 -14.34 -28.93 -18.80
C ASN A 277 -15.26 -28.27 -19.82
N TYR A 278 -16.57 -28.34 -19.58
CA TYR A 278 -17.52 -27.50 -20.31
C TYR A 278 -17.37 -26.03 -19.91
N SER A 279 -17.03 -25.16 -20.86
CA SER A 279 -16.79 -23.74 -20.63
C SER A 279 -17.83 -22.88 -21.34
N ARG A 280 -18.29 -21.82 -20.66
CA ARG A 280 -19.15 -20.77 -21.20
C ARG A 280 -18.45 -19.43 -20.98
N VAL A 281 -18.25 -18.67 -22.05
CA VAL A 281 -17.40 -17.47 -22.02
C VAL A 281 -18.08 -16.29 -22.71
N GLY A 282 -17.85 -15.11 -22.14
CA GLY A 282 -18.16 -13.83 -22.76
C GLY A 282 -16.92 -13.25 -23.42
N LEU A 283 -16.81 -11.93 -23.47
CA LEU A 283 -15.61 -11.26 -23.98
C LEU A 283 -14.62 -11.00 -22.84
N GLY A 284 -13.85 -12.02 -22.47
CA GLY A 284 -12.82 -11.97 -21.43
C GLY A 284 -13.30 -12.38 -20.03
N VAL A 285 -14.59 -12.68 -19.88
CA VAL A 285 -15.21 -13.21 -18.64
C VAL A 285 -15.71 -14.64 -18.82
N ARG A 286 -15.84 -15.38 -17.72
CA ARG A 286 -16.52 -16.68 -17.70
C ARG A 286 -17.94 -16.55 -17.16
N LEU A 287 -18.86 -17.30 -17.75
CA LEU A 287 -20.23 -17.49 -17.25
C LEU A 287 -20.31 -18.79 -16.45
N PRO A 288 -21.31 -18.95 -15.56
CA PRO A 288 -21.60 -20.22 -14.91
C PRO A 288 -21.76 -21.34 -15.94
N SER A 289 -21.05 -22.44 -15.73
CA SER A 289 -21.35 -23.73 -16.37
C SER A 289 -22.42 -24.47 -15.56
N ALA A 290 -22.68 -25.75 -15.90
CA ALA A 290 -23.59 -26.59 -15.14
C ALA A 290 -23.32 -26.55 -13.62
N PRO A 291 -24.36 -26.38 -12.77
CA PRO A 291 -24.22 -26.48 -11.33
C PRO A 291 -23.78 -27.88 -10.86
N PRO A 292 -23.09 -28.01 -9.71
CA PRO A 292 -22.54 -26.91 -8.92
C PRO A 292 -21.35 -26.25 -9.64
N ASN A 293 -21.32 -24.91 -9.63
CA ASN A 293 -20.22 -24.11 -10.17
C ASN A 293 -19.64 -23.22 -9.08
N GLN A 294 -18.41 -22.72 -9.26
CA GLN A 294 -17.69 -21.96 -8.23
C GLN A 294 -18.39 -20.65 -7.77
N TYR A 295 -19.42 -20.19 -8.49
CA TYR A 295 -20.19 -18.98 -8.16
C TYR A 295 -21.46 -19.27 -7.36
N ALA A 296 -21.77 -20.55 -7.13
CA ALA A 296 -23.02 -21.02 -6.54
C ALA A 296 -24.28 -20.46 -7.22
N SER A 297 -24.21 -20.20 -8.54
CA SER A 297 -25.38 -19.76 -9.30
C SER A 297 -26.10 -20.93 -9.94
N ALA A 298 -27.43 -20.95 -9.80
CA ALA A 298 -28.31 -21.83 -10.55
C ALA A 298 -28.70 -21.23 -11.92
N ASN A 299 -28.64 -19.89 -12.05
CA ASN A 299 -28.90 -19.19 -13.30
C ASN A 299 -27.59 -19.07 -14.09
N ASN A 300 -27.61 -19.49 -15.34
CA ASN A 300 -26.44 -19.51 -16.21
C ASN A 300 -26.23 -18.15 -16.93
N HIS A 301 -27.04 -17.12 -16.65
CA HIS A 301 -26.94 -15.79 -17.23
C HIS A 301 -26.80 -14.65 -16.19
N ASP A 302 -27.07 -14.91 -14.89
CA ASP A 302 -27.09 -13.87 -13.85
C ASP A 302 -25.71 -13.45 -13.35
N THR A 303 -24.68 -14.21 -13.67
CA THR A 303 -23.36 -14.10 -13.03
C THR A 303 -22.27 -14.15 -14.07
N VAL A 304 -21.23 -13.35 -13.87
CA VAL A 304 -19.97 -13.42 -14.61
C VAL A 304 -18.82 -13.38 -13.64
N GLY A 305 -17.71 -14.01 -14.00
CA GLY A 305 -16.55 -14.07 -13.12
C GLY A 305 -15.33 -14.70 -13.78
N HIS A 306 -14.33 -14.98 -12.96
CA HIS A 306 -13.19 -15.79 -13.36
C HIS A 306 -12.50 -16.37 -12.11
N GLY A 307 -11.99 -17.60 -12.21
CA GLY A 307 -11.17 -18.21 -11.17
C GLY A 307 -9.67 -18.04 -11.43
N GLY A 308 -8.85 -18.07 -10.38
CA GLY A 308 -7.41 -18.23 -10.46
C GLY A 308 -6.99 -19.66 -10.21
N MET A 309 -5.81 -20.04 -10.70
CA MET A 309 -5.29 -21.41 -10.57
C MET A 309 -5.32 -21.85 -9.11
N GLY A 310 -6.13 -22.85 -8.79
CA GLY A 310 -6.20 -23.52 -7.49
C GLY A 310 -6.50 -22.66 -6.25
N THR A 311 -6.75 -21.35 -6.39
CA THR A 311 -6.64 -20.39 -5.27
C THR A 311 -7.87 -19.52 -5.07
N CYS A 312 -8.36 -18.88 -6.12
CA CYS A 312 -9.25 -17.74 -5.94
C CYS A 312 -10.42 -17.73 -6.93
N THR A 313 -11.46 -16.97 -6.59
CA THR A 313 -12.60 -16.68 -7.45
C THR A 313 -13.03 -15.22 -7.27
N GLY A 314 -13.43 -14.60 -8.36
CA GLY A 314 -14.03 -13.28 -8.38
C GLY A 314 -15.22 -13.28 -9.33
N TRP A 315 -16.33 -12.69 -8.91
CA TRP A 315 -17.56 -12.70 -9.69
C TRP A 315 -18.50 -11.54 -9.35
N ALA A 316 -19.37 -11.23 -10.30
CA ALA A 316 -20.45 -10.25 -10.22
C ALA A 316 -21.79 -10.93 -10.52
N SER A 317 -22.80 -10.72 -9.68
CA SER A 317 -24.20 -11.01 -10.02
C SER A 317 -24.85 -9.76 -10.60
N LEU A 318 -25.25 -9.85 -11.87
CA LEU A 318 -25.81 -8.77 -12.68
C LEU A 318 -27.24 -8.40 -12.26
N ASP A 319 -28.00 -9.37 -11.74
CA ASP A 319 -29.40 -9.18 -11.35
C ASP A 319 -29.56 -8.66 -9.91
N HIS A 320 -28.56 -8.94 -9.07
CA HIS A 320 -28.62 -8.65 -7.64
C HIS A 320 -27.64 -7.56 -7.20
N ASN A 321 -26.84 -7.02 -8.12
CA ASN A 321 -25.83 -5.99 -7.85
C ASN A 321 -24.88 -6.39 -6.70
N ILE A 322 -24.36 -7.61 -6.79
CA ILE A 322 -23.42 -8.20 -5.83
C ILE A 322 -22.11 -8.45 -6.54
N SER A 323 -20.99 -8.20 -5.88
CA SER A 323 -19.71 -8.71 -6.32
C SER A 323 -18.93 -9.32 -5.17
N VAL A 324 -18.09 -10.29 -5.52
CA VAL A 324 -17.31 -11.08 -4.57
C VAL A 324 -15.91 -11.26 -5.10
N ALA A 325 -14.94 -11.21 -4.21
CA ALA A 325 -13.61 -11.76 -4.42
C ALA A 325 -13.20 -12.58 -3.19
N TYR A 326 -12.88 -13.85 -3.41
CA TYR A 326 -12.31 -14.71 -2.39
C TYR A 326 -10.94 -15.20 -2.86
N ILE A 327 -9.90 -14.82 -2.12
CA ILE A 327 -8.51 -15.06 -2.51
C ILE A 327 -7.79 -15.80 -1.38
N THR A 328 -7.07 -16.86 -1.73
CA THR A 328 -6.33 -17.70 -0.78
C THR A 328 -4.93 -17.99 -1.31
N ASN A 329 -3.99 -18.32 -0.43
CA ASN A 329 -2.58 -18.50 -0.82
C ASN A 329 -2.19 -19.94 -1.21
N ARG A 330 -3.06 -20.93 -0.99
CA ARG A 330 -2.74 -22.35 -1.23
C ARG A 330 -3.36 -22.88 -2.52
N LEU A 331 -2.52 -23.40 -3.41
CA LEU A 331 -2.91 -24.09 -4.64
C LEU A 331 -3.54 -25.43 -4.31
N GLN A 332 -4.79 -25.63 -4.73
CA GLN A 332 -5.50 -26.90 -4.61
C GLN A 332 -5.86 -27.48 -5.98
N LEU A 333 -5.91 -28.81 -6.04
CA LEU A 333 -6.45 -29.54 -7.19
C LEU A 333 -7.86 -29.06 -7.53
N GLU A 334 -8.25 -29.26 -8.79
CA GLU A 334 -9.43 -28.61 -9.35
C GLU A 334 -10.74 -28.92 -8.62
N ALA A 335 -10.99 -30.20 -8.32
CA ALA A 335 -12.21 -30.63 -7.64
C ALA A 335 -12.37 -30.03 -6.23
N PRO A 336 -11.40 -30.19 -5.29
CA PRO A 336 -11.51 -29.58 -3.96
C PRO A 336 -11.51 -28.05 -4.03
N ASN A 337 -10.78 -27.45 -4.97
CA ASN A 337 -10.83 -26.01 -5.21
C ASN A 337 -12.23 -25.54 -5.62
N LYS A 338 -12.87 -26.19 -6.60
CA LYS A 338 -14.24 -25.86 -7.01
C LYS A 338 -15.23 -25.98 -5.84
N GLN A 339 -15.10 -27.01 -5.01
CA GLN A 339 -15.99 -27.25 -3.87
C GLN A 339 -15.88 -26.15 -2.82
N ARG A 340 -14.67 -25.74 -2.43
CA ARG A 340 -14.49 -24.69 -1.40
C ARG A 340 -14.91 -23.30 -1.92
N LEU A 341 -14.68 -23.00 -3.20
CA LEU A 341 -15.10 -21.75 -3.82
C LEU A 341 -16.63 -21.69 -3.98
N PHE A 342 -17.27 -22.82 -4.29
CA PHE A 342 -18.73 -22.95 -4.22
C PHE A 342 -19.25 -22.71 -2.81
N GLY A 343 -18.65 -23.32 -1.78
CA GLY A 343 -19.08 -23.19 -0.39
C GLY A 343 -19.14 -21.74 0.09
N ILE A 344 -18.07 -20.97 -0.13
CA ILE A 344 -18.04 -19.56 0.27
C ILE A 344 -19.04 -18.71 -0.55
N SER A 345 -19.17 -18.98 -1.85
CA SER A 345 -20.11 -18.26 -2.72
C SER A 345 -21.56 -18.55 -2.34
N LEU A 346 -21.87 -19.78 -1.96
CA LEU A 346 -23.17 -20.19 -1.45
C LEU A 346 -23.50 -19.47 -0.13
N ALA A 347 -22.53 -19.43 0.79
CA ALA A 347 -22.70 -18.71 2.05
C ALA A 347 -22.98 -17.22 1.83
N VAL A 348 -22.29 -16.57 0.88
CA VAL A 348 -22.55 -15.17 0.51
C VAL A 348 -23.96 -14.99 -0.06
N ARG A 349 -24.38 -15.83 -1.01
CA ARG A 349 -25.74 -15.75 -1.59
C ARG A 349 -26.82 -15.94 -0.54
N GLN A 350 -26.66 -16.91 0.36
CA GLN A 350 -27.59 -17.17 1.47
C GLN A 350 -27.66 -15.99 2.45
N SER A 351 -26.52 -15.41 2.83
CA SER A 351 -26.47 -14.23 3.71
C SER A 351 -27.16 -13.00 3.11
N LEU A 352 -27.28 -12.93 1.79
CA LEU A 352 -27.95 -11.84 1.06
C LEU A 352 -29.41 -12.18 0.69
N GLY A 353 -29.96 -13.28 1.20
CA GLY A 353 -31.36 -13.67 0.97
C GLY A 353 -31.62 -14.26 -0.43
N LEU A 354 -30.58 -14.64 -1.15
CA LEU A 354 -30.68 -15.27 -2.46
C LEU A 354 -30.75 -16.78 -2.26
N SER A 355 -31.94 -17.29 -1.94
CA SER A 355 -32.18 -18.73 -1.81
C SER A 355 -32.09 -19.41 -3.17
N SER A 356 -31.29 -20.47 -3.28
CA SER A 356 -31.41 -21.45 -4.35
C SER A 356 -32.62 -22.34 -4.07
N ASP A 357 -33.65 -22.29 -4.90
CA ASP A 357 -34.67 -23.33 -4.93
C ASP A 357 -34.02 -24.67 -5.34
N SER A 358 -34.33 -25.71 -4.56
CA SER A 358 -34.11 -27.16 -4.77
C SER A 358 -32.81 -27.86 -4.29
N ALA A 359 -33.02 -28.67 -3.24
CA ALA A 359 -32.66 -30.10 -3.08
C ALA A 359 -31.32 -30.57 -2.44
N THR A 360 -31.45 -30.86 -1.13
CA THR A 360 -31.11 -32.13 -0.43
C THR A 360 -29.66 -32.58 -0.18
N SER A 361 -29.33 -32.57 1.12
CA SER A 361 -28.81 -33.66 1.98
C SER A 361 -27.45 -33.40 2.63
N SER A 362 -27.51 -33.00 3.91
CA SER A 362 -26.36 -32.96 4.82
C SER A 362 -26.03 -34.38 5.30
N PRO A 363 -24.76 -34.82 5.27
CA PRO A 363 -24.28 -35.85 6.17
C PRO A 363 -23.95 -35.23 7.52
N ALA A 364 -24.35 -35.95 8.58
CA ALA A 364 -24.21 -35.55 9.98
C ALA A 364 -22.76 -35.28 10.42
N THR A 365 -22.60 -34.26 11.25
CA THR A 365 -21.37 -33.94 11.98
C THR A 365 -21.15 -34.93 13.13
N PRO A 366 -19.98 -35.57 13.27
CA PRO A 366 -19.62 -36.26 14.51
C PRO A 366 -19.15 -35.23 15.53
N SER A 367 -19.78 -35.24 16.71
CA SER A 367 -19.35 -34.53 17.90
C SER A 367 -18.04 -35.10 18.45
N GLN A 368 -17.04 -34.26 18.75
CA GLN A 368 -15.98 -34.54 19.73
C GLN A 368 -15.14 -33.28 20.06
N PRO A 369 -14.38 -33.28 21.17
CA PRO A 369 -14.74 -32.71 22.46
C PRO A 369 -14.14 -31.32 22.72
N SER A 370 -14.80 -30.56 23.60
CA SER A 370 -14.35 -29.27 24.11
C SER A 370 -13.06 -29.39 24.92
N ILE A 371 -11.98 -28.77 24.45
CA ILE A 371 -10.80 -28.44 25.26
C ILE A 371 -11.01 -27.01 25.75
N GLU A 372 -11.49 -26.86 26.99
CA GLU A 372 -11.39 -25.60 27.71
C GLU A 372 -9.92 -25.31 27.99
N ARG A 373 -9.36 -24.27 27.34
CA ARG A 373 -8.20 -23.55 27.87
C ARG A 373 -8.70 -22.27 28.51
N THR A 374 -8.63 -22.25 29.83
CA THR A 374 -8.83 -21.08 30.70
C THR A 374 -8.01 -19.90 30.20
N ARG A 375 -8.67 -18.87 29.66
CA ARG A 375 -8.10 -17.53 29.54
C ARG A 375 -8.15 -16.87 30.91
N SER A 376 -7.02 -16.34 31.36
CA SER A 376 -6.92 -15.50 32.54
C SER A 376 -7.80 -14.26 32.39
N GLN A 377 -8.68 -14.04 33.37
CA GLN A 377 -9.43 -12.80 33.54
C GLN A 377 -8.47 -11.66 33.92
N ARG A 378 -8.34 -10.71 33.00
CA ARG A 378 -7.99 -9.28 33.13
C ARG A 378 -8.10 -8.81 31.67
N ASP A 379 -9.20 -8.20 31.25
CA ASP A 379 -9.54 -6.81 31.57
C ASP A 379 -11.06 -6.60 31.65
N GLN A 380 -11.52 -5.96 32.72
CA GLN A 380 -12.83 -5.34 32.77
C GLN A 380 -12.72 -3.99 32.06
N GLU A 381 -13.32 -3.87 30.87
CA GLU A 381 -13.44 -2.60 30.15
C GLU A 381 -14.30 -1.61 30.93
N ASN A 382 -13.76 -0.41 31.14
CA ASN A 382 -14.41 0.72 31.77
C ASN A 382 -15.28 1.45 30.72
N PRO A 383 -16.61 1.57 30.87
CA PRO A 383 -17.52 2.03 29.81
C PRO A 383 -17.57 3.56 29.58
N ALA A 384 -16.50 4.29 29.91
CA ALA A 384 -16.52 5.76 29.93
C ALA A 384 -15.62 6.47 28.89
N GLN A 385 -14.86 5.74 28.05
CA GLN A 385 -14.06 6.38 26.99
C GLN A 385 -14.73 6.25 25.62
N PRO A 386 -14.92 7.35 24.87
CA PRO A 386 -15.39 7.27 23.50
C PRO A 386 -14.41 6.40 22.69
N LYS A 387 -14.97 5.53 21.83
CA LYS A 387 -14.18 4.62 21.01
C LYS A 387 -13.23 5.42 20.12
N ARG A 388 -11.92 5.33 20.39
CA ARG A 388 -10.87 6.04 19.66
C ARG A 388 -10.94 5.71 18.16
N VAL A 389 -10.94 6.74 17.31
CA VAL A 389 -11.04 6.60 15.86
C VAL A 389 -9.64 6.54 15.25
N TRP A 390 -9.45 5.66 14.27
CA TRP A 390 -8.18 5.50 13.56
C TRP A 390 -8.32 5.96 12.11
N PRO A 391 -7.35 6.70 11.56
CA PRO A 391 -7.38 7.14 10.15
C PRO A 391 -7.44 5.94 9.19
N GLY A 392 -8.42 5.95 8.29
CA GLY A 392 -8.55 4.97 7.19
C GLY A 392 -8.20 5.56 5.82
N ASP A 393 -8.62 4.89 4.73
CA ASP A 393 -8.46 5.40 3.36
C ASP A 393 -9.20 6.72 3.16
N ASP A 394 -10.45 6.77 3.63
CA ASP A 394 -11.25 7.98 3.76
C ASP A 394 -11.16 8.47 5.21
N TRP A 395 -10.17 9.31 5.48
CA TRP A 395 -10.00 9.89 6.82
C TRP A 395 -11.22 10.75 7.14
N GLN A 396 -11.97 10.31 8.15
CA GLN A 396 -13.17 11.00 8.63
C GLN A 396 -12.88 12.46 8.98
N VAL A 397 -13.72 13.34 8.45
CA VAL A 397 -13.80 14.76 8.79
C VAL A 397 -14.99 14.96 9.73
N ALA A 398 -14.84 15.83 10.71
CA ALA A 398 -15.93 16.22 11.61
C ALA A 398 -15.91 17.74 11.80
N GLU A 399 -17.06 18.31 12.14
CA GLU A 399 -17.14 19.73 12.46
C GLU A 399 -16.30 20.05 13.71
N PRO A 400 -15.62 21.21 13.76
CA PRO A 400 -14.78 21.58 14.90
C PRO A 400 -15.49 21.42 16.26
N ASP A 401 -16.75 21.85 16.36
CA ASP A 401 -17.52 21.79 17.60
C ASP A 401 -17.73 20.34 18.08
N GLU A 402 -17.92 19.38 17.16
CA GLU A 402 -18.04 17.94 17.50
C GLU A 402 -16.75 17.37 18.08
N LEU A 403 -15.63 17.98 17.74
CA LEU A 403 -14.31 17.63 18.24
C LEU A 403 -13.91 18.47 19.44
N GLY A 404 -14.79 19.31 19.98
CA GLY A 404 -14.52 20.19 21.13
C GLY A 404 -13.59 21.37 20.79
N LEU A 405 -13.62 21.84 19.54
CA LEU A 405 -12.94 23.05 19.07
C LEU A 405 -14.00 24.12 18.80
N ASP A 406 -13.89 25.27 19.45
CA ASP A 406 -14.69 26.46 19.17
C ASP A 406 -14.45 26.92 17.73
N HIS A 407 -15.48 26.82 16.88
CA HIS A 407 -15.36 27.11 15.45
C HIS A 407 -14.97 28.57 15.15
N GLU A 408 -15.40 29.54 15.97
CA GLU A 408 -15.07 30.96 15.74
C GLU A 408 -13.61 31.25 16.05
N LYS A 409 -13.10 30.74 17.19
CA LYS A 409 -11.68 30.86 17.53
C LYS A 409 -10.78 30.11 16.54
N LEU A 410 -11.22 28.94 16.07
CA LEU A 410 -10.50 28.21 15.03
C LEU A 410 -10.49 28.99 13.71
N ALA A 411 -11.58 29.68 13.37
CA ALA A 411 -11.62 30.58 12.22
C ALA A 411 -10.72 31.82 12.40
N GLU A 412 -10.58 32.35 13.62
CA GLU A 412 -9.61 33.40 13.94
C GLU A 412 -8.16 32.95 13.72
N ALA A 413 -7.83 31.72 14.11
CA ALA A 413 -6.53 31.11 13.81
C ALA A 413 -6.29 31.01 12.29
N GLY A 414 -7.30 30.60 11.53
CA GLY A 414 -7.25 30.59 10.06
C GLY A 414 -7.06 31.98 9.44
N ARG A 415 -7.73 33.02 9.99
CA ARG A 415 -7.55 34.42 9.56
C ARG A 415 -6.14 34.93 9.86
N PHE A 416 -5.60 34.60 11.04
CA PHE A 416 -4.22 34.91 11.40
C PHE A 416 -3.23 34.27 10.42
N GLN A 417 -3.42 32.98 10.10
CA GLN A 417 -2.60 32.27 9.12
C GLN A 417 -2.66 32.94 7.74
N ALA A 418 -3.85 33.27 7.24
CA ALA A 418 -4.02 33.89 5.93
C ALA A 418 -3.37 35.29 5.89
N ALA A 419 -3.50 36.07 6.96
CA ALA A 419 -2.87 37.38 7.08
C ALA A 419 -1.34 37.29 7.11
N ASP A 420 -0.78 36.34 7.86
CA ASP A 420 0.65 36.07 7.83
C ASP A 420 1.10 35.63 6.44
N ALA A 421 0.41 34.67 5.82
CA ALA A 421 0.77 34.12 4.52
C ALA A 421 0.89 35.19 3.42
N GLY A 422 -0.02 36.15 3.39
CA GLY A 422 -0.17 37.05 2.25
C GLY A 422 -0.43 36.23 0.98
N ASP A 423 0.45 36.37 -0.02
CA ASP A 423 0.36 35.63 -1.30
C ASP A 423 1.11 34.28 -1.31
N ARG A 424 1.80 33.92 -0.21
CA ARG A 424 2.61 32.70 -0.12
C ARG A 424 1.72 31.46 -0.01
N PRO A 425 2.04 30.35 -0.71
CA PRO A 425 1.27 29.12 -0.59
C PRO A 425 1.43 28.48 0.79
N TYR A 426 0.36 27.88 1.31
CA TYR A 426 0.43 27.08 2.53
C TYR A 426 -0.59 25.94 2.56
N ARG A 427 -0.28 24.87 3.30
CA ARG A 427 -1.24 23.83 3.70
C ARG A 427 -1.13 23.58 5.19
N ILE A 428 -2.27 23.59 5.86
CA ILE A 428 -2.39 23.26 7.28
C ILE A 428 -3.48 22.22 7.45
N LEU A 429 -3.18 21.16 8.20
CA LEU A 429 -4.17 20.16 8.61
C LEU A 429 -4.21 20.12 10.14
N ILE A 430 -5.42 20.21 10.68
CA ILE A 430 -5.69 20.14 12.11
C ILE A 430 -6.53 18.89 12.37
N ALA A 431 -6.04 17.99 13.22
CA ALA A 431 -6.71 16.75 13.57
C ALA A 431 -6.82 16.60 15.08
N ARG A 432 -7.97 16.13 15.56
CA ARG A 432 -8.26 15.86 16.96
C ARG A 432 -9.15 14.64 17.09
N HIS A 433 -8.96 13.82 18.13
CA HIS A 433 -9.76 12.61 18.39
C HIS A 433 -9.81 11.61 17.21
N GLY A 434 -8.75 11.58 16.40
CA GLY A 434 -8.61 10.67 15.26
C GLY A 434 -9.36 11.12 14.01
N LYS A 435 -9.94 12.32 14.00
CA LYS A 435 -10.63 12.93 12.86
C LYS A 435 -9.97 14.23 12.44
N ILE A 436 -10.16 14.61 11.18
CA ILE A 436 -9.73 15.92 10.66
C ILE A 436 -10.78 16.95 11.09
N ALA A 437 -10.33 18.01 11.77
CA ALA A 437 -11.14 19.15 12.19
C ALA A 437 -11.14 20.27 11.13
N ALA A 438 -9.99 20.50 10.50
CA ALA A 438 -9.85 21.52 9.46
C ALA A 438 -8.67 21.22 8.52
N GLU A 439 -8.83 21.60 7.26
CA GLU A 439 -7.77 21.65 6.26
C GLU A 439 -7.78 23.04 5.61
N TRP A 440 -6.70 23.81 5.78
CA TRP A 440 -6.54 25.13 5.16
C TRP A 440 -5.48 25.05 4.08
N ASN A 441 -5.88 25.26 2.83
CA ASN A 441 -5.00 25.15 1.67
C ASN A 441 -5.11 26.42 0.82
N PHE A 442 -3.98 27.01 0.46
CA PHE A 442 -3.93 28.21 -0.36
C PHE A 442 -2.82 28.12 -1.41
N ARG A 443 -3.19 28.23 -2.70
CA ARG A 443 -2.30 28.22 -3.87
C ARG A 443 -1.37 27.01 -4.00
N VAL A 444 -1.76 25.87 -3.45
CA VAL A 444 -1.05 24.59 -3.57
C VAL A 444 -2.06 23.45 -3.48
N ASP A 445 -1.81 22.35 -4.19
CA ASP A 445 -2.68 21.18 -4.20
C ASP A 445 -2.62 20.45 -2.85
N PRO A 446 -3.75 20.21 -2.14
CA PRO A 446 -3.77 19.50 -0.87
C PRO A 446 -3.25 18.05 -0.93
N PHE A 447 -3.28 17.43 -2.11
CA PHE A 447 -2.90 16.03 -2.32
C PHE A 447 -1.50 15.84 -2.92
N GLU A 448 -0.84 16.92 -3.32
CA GLU A 448 0.53 16.87 -3.84
C GLU A 448 1.51 16.42 -2.74
N LYS A 449 2.40 15.49 -3.07
CA LYS A 449 3.45 15.06 -2.14
C LYS A 449 4.58 16.08 -2.15
N ALA A 450 5.03 16.49 -0.97
CA ALA A 450 6.10 17.47 -0.80
C ALA A 450 7.27 16.92 0.04
N PRO A 451 8.50 17.41 -0.20
CA PRO A 451 9.68 16.93 0.50
C PRO A 451 9.63 17.32 1.98
N GLN A 452 9.93 16.37 2.87
CA GLN A 452 9.87 16.57 4.32
C GLN A 452 11.13 17.19 4.95
N ALA A 453 12.23 17.26 4.19
CA ALA A 453 13.52 17.74 4.66
C ALA A 453 13.90 17.16 6.05
N SER A 454 14.26 18.01 7.02
CA SER A 454 14.67 17.57 8.36
C SER A 454 13.54 17.03 9.25
N ALA A 455 12.27 17.18 8.87
CA ALA A 455 11.16 16.59 9.61
C ALA A 455 11.24 15.04 9.61
N SER A 456 11.90 14.46 8.59
CA SER A 456 12.17 13.02 8.49
C SER A 456 12.95 12.42 9.66
N LYS A 457 13.72 13.22 10.44
CA LYS A 457 14.52 12.70 11.57
C LYS A 457 13.67 12.02 12.64
N SER A 458 12.44 12.50 12.85
CA SER A 458 11.49 11.88 13.80
C SER A 458 11.04 10.49 13.34
N THR A 459 10.93 10.29 12.03
CA THR A 459 10.71 8.97 11.43
C THR A 459 11.97 8.09 11.57
N PHE A 460 13.17 8.66 11.42
CA PHE A 460 14.42 7.91 11.64
C PHE A 460 14.54 7.41 13.08
N SER A 461 14.19 8.27 14.05
CA SER A 461 14.11 7.91 15.46
C SER A 461 13.14 6.76 15.70
N SER A 462 11.95 6.82 15.07
CA SER A 462 10.93 5.77 15.21
C SER A 462 11.47 4.41 14.73
N VAL A 463 12.16 4.36 13.58
CA VAL A 463 12.79 3.12 13.08
C VAL A 463 13.92 2.65 13.99
N LEU A 464 14.74 3.56 14.53
CA LEU A 464 15.80 3.19 15.49
C LEU A 464 15.19 2.52 16.73
N GLY A 465 14.09 3.05 17.28
CA GLY A 465 13.38 2.44 18.40
C GLY A 465 12.89 1.02 18.09
N ILE A 466 12.37 0.80 16.88
CA ILE A 466 11.97 -0.52 16.41
C ILE A 466 13.18 -1.45 16.27
N ALA A 467 14.29 -0.96 15.72
CA ALA A 467 15.52 -1.75 15.58
C ALA A 467 16.10 -2.20 16.92
N VAL A 468 15.99 -1.36 17.96
CA VAL A 468 16.34 -1.70 19.34
C VAL A 468 15.41 -2.77 19.90
N GLN A 469 14.10 -2.63 19.72
CA GLN A 469 13.13 -3.62 20.19
C GLN A 469 13.28 -4.99 19.51
N GLU A 470 13.62 -5.00 18.22
CA GLU A 470 13.89 -6.24 17.47
C GLU A 470 15.25 -6.87 17.81
N GLY A 471 16.11 -6.17 18.55
CA GLY A 471 17.45 -6.63 18.91
C GLY A 471 18.44 -6.63 17.75
N VAL A 472 18.10 -6.01 16.61
CA VAL A 472 19.01 -5.82 15.47
C VAL A 472 20.09 -4.79 15.83
N ILE A 473 19.69 -3.75 16.56
CA ILE A 473 20.58 -2.92 17.37
C ILE A 473 20.34 -3.31 18.82
N LYS A 474 21.38 -3.54 19.64
CA LYS A 474 21.16 -4.04 21.02
C LYS A 474 20.67 -2.93 21.95
N SER A 475 21.22 -1.73 21.77
CA SER A 475 20.81 -0.53 22.48
C SER A 475 21.16 0.70 21.64
N GLU A 476 20.41 1.78 21.84
CA GLU A 476 20.76 3.09 21.34
C GLU A 476 22.10 3.63 21.87
N ASN A 477 22.61 3.07 22.97
CA ASN A 477 23.95 3.38 23.49
C ASN A 477 25.06 2.55 22.83
N ASP A 478 24.72 1.65 21.91
CA ASP A 478 25.73 0.91 21.16
C ASP A 478 26.57 1.87 20.30
N ARG A 479 27.85 1.51 20.17
CA ARG A 479 28.81 2.21 19.32
C ARG A 479 28.46 1.99 17.85
N VAL A 480 28.32 3.08 17.09
CA VAL A 480 27.86 3.02 15.70
C VAL A 480 28.89 2.33 14.80
N ALA A 481 30.18 2.53 15.07
CA ALA A 481 31.27 1.92 14.32
C ALA A 481 31.28 0.38 14.39
N ASP A 482 30.60 -0.23 15.37
CA ASP A 482 30.45 -1.69 15.45
C ASP A 482 29.49 -2.23 14.37
N TYR A 483 28.60 -1.38 13.86
CA TYR A 483 27.62 -1.69 12.81
C TYR A 483 28.00 -1.08 11.46
N TYR A 484 28.73 0.03 11.47
CA TYR A 484 29.08 0.80 10.27
C TYR A 484 30.47 1.45 10.42
N PRO A 485 31.55 0.66 10.33
CA PRO A 485 32.93 1.14 10.57
C PRO A 485 33.41 2.17 9.55
N GLU A 486 32.82 2.24 8.36
CA GLU A 486 33.19 3.18 7.30
C GLU A 486 33.00 4.65 7.69
N MET A 487 32.21 4.93 8.72
CA MET A 487 32.12 6.29 9.29
C MET A 487 33.46 6.79 9.86
N LEU A 488 34.39 5.89 10.21
CA LEU A 488 35.72 6.25 10.70
C LEU A 488 36.77 6.34 9.59
N ASP A 489 36.47 5.83 8.39
CA ASP A 489 37.39 5.78 7.25
C ASP A 489 37.26 7.00 6.33
N ILE A 490 37.40 8.19 6.92
CA ILE A 490 37.23 9.47 6.23
C ILE A 490 38.51 10.29 6.38
N ALA A 491 39.42 10.19 5.41
CA ALA A 491 40.66 10.96 5.38
C ALA A 491 40.42 12.48 5.16
N PRO A 492 41.38 13.35 5.53
CA PRO A 492 41.34 14.77 5.20
C PRO A 492 41.05 15.01 3.71
N GLY A 493 40.13 15.94 3.41
CA GLY A 493 39.69 16.24 2.04
C GLY A 493 38.63 15.28 1.47
N ARG A 494 38.33 14.16 2.14
CA ARG A 494 37.34 13.16 1.71
C ARG A 494 35.98 13.29 2.41
N GLY A 495 35.82 14.25 3.33
CA GLY A 495 34.55 14.50 4.00
C GLY A 495 33.60 15.40 3.22
N PRO A 496 32.39 15.65 3.76
CA PRO A 496 31.33 16.32 3.02
C PRO A 496 31.48 17.85 2.97
N LYS A 497 32.40 18.42 3.75
CA LYS A 497 32.77 19.84 3.73
C LYS A 497 34.26 19.97 4.03
N GLU A 498 34.83 21.12 3.68
CA GLU A 498 36.22 21.46 4.01
C GLU A 498 36.47 21.30 5.52
N GLY A 499 37.63 20.72 5.87
CA GLY A 499 38.04 20.45 7.26
C GLY A 499 37.26 19.34 7.97
N ARG A 500 36.19 18.78 7.38
CA ARG A 500 35.43 17.67 7.95
C ARG A 500 36.05 16.35 7.54
N HIS A 501 36.49 15.56 8.50
CA HIS A 501 37.04 14.23 8.34
C HIS A 501 36.86 13.47 9.66
N ALA A 502 37.13 12.17 9.68
CA ALA A 502 37.00 11.37 10.90
C ALA A 502 38.12 11.75 11.90
N PHE A 503 37.74 12.02 13.14
CA PHE A 503 38.64 12.28 14.26
C PHE A 503 38.63 11.12 15.26
N PRO A 504 39.69 10.91 16.06
CA PRO A 504 39.74 9.83 17.05
C PRO A 504 38.54 9.80 18.01
N GLU A 505 38.00 10.96 18.39
CA GLU A 505 36.84 11.08 19.28
C GLU A 505 35.54 10.56 18.65
N ASN A 506 35.47 10.43 17.32
CA ASN A 506 34.30 9.90 16.61
C ASN A 506 34.10 8.40 16.85
N ASP A 507 35.14 7.71 17.33
CA ASP A 507 35.10 6.30 17.68
C ASP A 507 34.05 5.98 18.77
N GLY A 508 33.82 6.90 19.70
CA GLY A 508 32.87 6.74 20.81
C GLY A 508 31.43 7.16 20.49
N ILE A 509 31.10 7.42 19.23
CA ILE A 509 29.74 7.84 18.84
C ILE A 509 28.76 6.68 18.96
N THR A 510 27.61 6.95 19.58
CA THR A 510 26.50 5.99 19.74
C THR A 510 25.31 6.39 18.87
N PHE A 511 24.37 5.46 18.65
CA PHE A 511 23.13 5.76 17.93
C PHE A 511 22.36 6.92 18.58
N ARG A 512 22.34 6.95 19.92
CA ARG A 512 21.79 8.02 20.74
C ARG A 512 22.43 9.37 20.45
N HIS A 513 23.76 9.42 20.41
CA HIS A 513 24.49 10.64 20.10
C HIS A 513 24.16 11.16 18.69
N LEU A 514 24.03 10.26 17.70
CA LEU A 514 23.62 10.65 16.36
C LEU A 514 22.19 11.21 16.34
N ILE A 515 21.19 10.43 16.76
CA ILE A 515 19.77 10.84 16.66
C ILE A 515 19.44 12.05 17.55
N GLY A 516 20.13 12.20 18.69
CA GLY A 516 20.02 13.35 19.59
C GLY A 516 20.79 14.60 19.15
N ASN A 517 21.53 14.54 18.03
CA ASN A 517 22.38 15.63 17.55
C ASN A 517 23.46 16.08 18.56
N THR A 518 24.00 15.16 19.35
CA THR A 518 25.09 15.43 20.32
C THR A 518 26.41 14.74 19.95
N SER A 519 26.52 14.16 18.75
CA SER A 519 27.67 13.30 18.39
C SER A 519 29.00 13.98 18.15
N GLY A 520 29.04 15.28 17.85
CA GLY A 520 30.28 15.94 17.43
C GLY A 520 30.91 15.36 16.16
N TYR A 521 30.16 14.58 15.36
CA TYR A 521 30.72 13.85 14.22
C TYR A 521 31.43 14.77 13.22
N MET A 522 32.71 14.47 12.93
CA MET A 522 33.61 15.28 12.11
C MET A 522 33.75 16.74 12.56
N LYS A 523 33.56 17.02 13.84
CA LYS A 523 33.80 18.33 14.44
C LYS A 523 35.03 18.26 15.34
N PRO A 524 36.13 18.98 15.01
CA PRO A 524 37.33 18.92 15.83
C PRO A 524 37.05 19.52 17.22
N GLY A 525 37.46 18.81 18.27
CA GLY A 525 37.34 19.27 19.65
C GLY A 525 35.94 19.17 20.26
N GLU A 526 34.99 18.49 19.62
CA GLU A 526 33.66 18.23 20.16
C GLU A 526 33.47 16.73 20.45
N PRO A 527 33.66 16.28 21.71
CA PRO A 527 33.44 14.88 22.06
C PRO A 527 31.96 14.50 21.96
N PRO A 528 31.63 13.23 21.66
CA PRO A 528 30.25 12.75 21.68
C PRO A 528 29.57 12.99 23.04
N GLY A 529 28.32 13.46 23.00
CA GLY A 529 27.49 13.75 24.16
C GLY A 529 27.74 15.13 24.81
N LYS A 530 28.67 15.95 24.30
CA LYS A 530 29.07 17.21 24.97
C LYS A 530 28.44 18.48 24.42
N VAL A 531 28.09 18.53 23.14
CA VAL A 531 27.56 19.74 22.52
C VAL A 531 26.36 19.37 21.66
N PHE A 532 25.22 20.04 21.89
CA PHE A 532 24.06 19.99 21.02
C PHE A 532 24.34 20.77 19.75
N ASN A 533 24.35 20.05 18.64
CA ASN A 533 24.69 20.59 17.34
C ASN A 533 23.85 19.93 16.26
N TYR A 534 22.75 20.60 15.89
CA TYR A 534 21.82 20.11 14.89
C TYR A 534 22.51 19.87 13.54
N GLN A 535 22.55 18.63 13.07
CA GLN A 535 23.39 18.22 11.94
C GLN A 535 22.66 17.31 10.95
N THR A 536 23.11 17.40 9.69
CA THR A 536 22.56 16.62 8.57
C THR A 536 23.35 15.33 8.33
N PHE A 537 24.68 15.42 8.22
CA PHE A 537 25.50 14.26 7.84
C PHE A 537 25.54 13.16 8.91
N GLY A 538 25.45 13.51 10.20
CA GLY A 538 25.29 12.51 11.26
C GLY A 538 24.00 11.68 11.13
N MET A 539 22.92 12.27 10.60
CA MET A 539 21.70 11.49 10.32
C MET A 539 21.89 10.51 9.17
N ASN A 540 22.71 10.86 8.18
CA ASN A 540 22.99 9.96 7.08
C ASN A 540 23.78 8.73 7.57
N ILE A 541 24.75 8.94 8.46
CA ILE A 541 25.45 7.83 9.12
C ILE A 541 24.47 6.98 9.93
N LEU A 542 23.56 7.61 10.67
CA LEU A 542 22.54 6.90 11.44
C LEU A 542 21.71 5.98 10.52
N THR A 543 21.19 6.52 9.41
CA THR A 543 20.35 5.74 8.49
C THR A 543 21.13 4.62 7.81
N HIS A 544 22.39 4.86 7.43
CA HIS A 544 23.24 3.84 6.82
C HIS A 544 23.60 2.74 7.81
N ALA A 545 23.92 3.09 9.06
CA ALA A 545 24.26 2.11 10.08
C ALA A 545 23.07 1.23 10.45
N VAL A 546 21.87 1.81 10.64
CA VAL A 546 20.66 1.02 10.87
C VAL A 546 20.35 0.15 9.65
N ALA A 547 20.40 0.69 8.43
CA ALA A 547 20.14 -0.10 7.22
C ALA A 547 21.17 -1.22 7.00
N ALA A 548 22.45 -0.99 7.31
CA ALA A 548 23.51 -1.99 7.26
C ALA A 548 23.27 -3.12 8.27
N ALA A 549 22.81 -2.80 9.49
CA ALA A 549 22.45 -3.81 10.49
C ALA A 549 21.31 -4.74 10.01
N TYR A 550 20.41 -4.24 9.15
CA TYR A 550 19.38 -5.04 8.47
C TYR A 550 19.85 -5.67 7.13
N ASN A 551 21.12 -5.53 6.75
CA ASN A 551 21.69 -5.96 5.46
C ASN A 551 21.05 -5.29 4.24
N LEU A 552 20.49 -4.09 4.39
CA LEU A 552 19.83 -3.35 3.30
C LEU A 552 20.73 -2.29 2.66
N TYR A 553 21.85 -1.96 3.29
CA TYR A 553 22.84 -1.01 2.77
C TYR A 553 24.24 -1.60 2.83
N LYS A 554 25.03 -1.39 1.76
CA LYS A 554 26.44 -1.77 1.68
C LYS A 554 27.22 -0.65 1.03
N THR A 555 28.25 -0.14 1.72
CA THR A 555 29.07 0.99 1.25
C THR A 555 29.76 0.72 -0.10
N ALA A 556 30.09 -0.55 -0.40
CA ALA A 556 30.75 -0.90 -1.66
C ALA A 556 29.84 -0.80 -2.90
N GLU A 557 28.52 -0.94 -2.71
CA GLU A 557 27.51 -0.98 -3.80
C GLU A 557 26.22 -0.27 -3.34
N PRO A 558 26.29 1.02 -2.97
CA PRO A 558 25.19 1.72 -2.31
C PRO A 558 23.94 1.83 -3.21
N GLU A 559 24.10 1.78 -4.53
CA GLU A 559 23.02 1.77 -5.51
C GLU A 559 22.27 0.43 -5.62
N ARG A 560 22.85 -0.67 -5.14
CA ARG A 560 22.23 -2.00 -5.16
C ARG A 560 21.41 -2.31 -3.90
N GLY A 561 21.64 -1.56 -2.83
CA GLY A 561 20.88 -1.69 -1.58
C GLY A 561 19.51 -1.02 -1.67
N THR A 562 18.51 -1.60 -0.99
CA THR A 562 17.19 -0.96 -0.83
C THR A 562 17.15 0.03 0.35
N GLY A 563 18.19 -0.03 1.20
CA GLY A 563 18.53 0.78 2.38
C GLY A 563 17.40 1.35 3.24
N PHE A 564 17.64 2.49 3.88
CA PHE A 564 16.83 2.92 5.05
C PHE A 564 15.37 3.25 4.73
N GLY A 565 15.08 3.74 3.51
CA GLY A 565 13.70 4.03 3.10
C GLY A 565 12.80 2.81 3.16
N THR A 566 13.34 1.64 2.83
CA THR A 566 12.67 0.34 2.94
C THR A 566 12.25 0.01 4.37
N LEU A 567 13.10 0.28 5.36
CA LEU A 567 12.75 0.05 6.78
C LEU A 567 11.60 0.96 7.22
N THR A 568 11.64 2.22 6.81
CA THR A 568 10.57 3.17 7.13
C THR A 568 9.25 2.75 6.49
N GLU A 569 9.31 2.23 5.28
CA GLU A 569 8.16 1.70 4.58
C GLU A 569 7.55 0.49 5.30
N TRP A 570 8.34 -0.56 5.53
CA TRP A 570 7.85 -1.81 6.11
C TRP A 570 7.40 -1.65 7.54
N LYS A 571 8.13 -0.85 8.33
CA LYS A 571 7.95 -0.80 9.78
C LYS A 571 7.10 0.37 10.26
N ILE A 572 6.81 1.36 9.41
CA ILE A 572 5.98 2.51 9.80
C ILE A 572 4.91 2.81 8.76
N ARG A 573 5.29 3.09 7.51
CA ARG A 573 4.36 3.54 6.47
C ARG A 573 3.20 2.57 6.27
N ASN A 574 3.54 1.30 6.08
CA ASN A 574 2.60 0.24 5.76
C ASN A 574 1.67 -0.07 6.95
N PRO A 575 2.17 -0.23 8.20
CA PRO A 575 1.31 -0.41 9.37
C PRO A 575 0.27 0.68 9.62
N ILE A 576 0.55 1.93 9.24
CA ILE A 576 -0.35 3.07 9.50
C ILE A 576 -1.18 3.50 8.28
N ASP A 577 -1.24 2.66 7.24
CA ASP A 577 -1.95 2.95 5.97
C ASP A 577 -1.53 4.30 5.34
N ALA A 578 -0.26 4.68 5.47
CA ALA A 578 0.26 5.89 4.85
C ALA A 578 0.76 5.63 3.41
N THR A 579 0.79 6.69 2.62
CA THR A 579 0.98 6.61 1.16
C THR A 579 2.21 7.35 0.65
N TRP A 580 3.07 7.83 1.56
CA TRP A 580 4.26 8.58 1.18
C TRP A 580 5.21 7.76 0.30
N SER A 581 5.95 8.45 -0.56
CA SER A 581 7.08 7.84 -1.29
C SER A 581 8.39 8.29 -0.68
N TRP A 582 9.46 7.56 -1.01
CA TRP A 582 10.81 7.90 -0.62
C TRP A 582 11.76 7.72 -1.80
N GLU A 583 12.83 8.50 -1.83
CA GLU A 583 13.86 8.45 -2.87
C GLU A 583 15.24 8.68 -2.27
N TYR A 584 16.28 8.24 -2.97
CA TYR A 584 17.65 8.59 -2.63
C TYR A 584 18.05 9.92 -3.25
N GLY A 585 18.65 10.77 -2.41
CA GLY A 585 19.24 12.03 -2.83
C GLY A 585 20.71 12.13 -2.46
N ASN A 586 21.41 13.05 -3.12
CA ASN A 586 22.76 13.45 -2.76
C ASN A 586 22.80 14.97 -2.58
N PHE A 587 23.38 15.42 -1.47
CA PHE A 587 23.76 16.83 -1.36
C PHE A 587 24.85 17.15 -2.39
N LYS A 588 25.05 18.44 -2.67
CA LYS A 588 26.24 18.87 -3.40
C LYS A 588 27.48 18.62 -2.53
N LEU A 589 28.21 17.57 -2.84
CA LEU A 589 29.44 17.18 -2.13
C LEU A 589 30.70 17.67 -2.88
N PRO A 590 31.82 17.86 -2.17
CA PRO A 590 33.13 18.01 -2.81
C PRO A 590 33.43 16.83 -3.76
N PRO A 591 34.16 17.04 -4.87
CA PRO A 591 34.42 15.99 -5.86
C PRO A 591 35.06 14.72 -5.28
N ASP A 592 35.94 14.88 -4.30
CA ASP A 592 36.65 13.78 -3.65
C ASP A 592 35.95 13.24 -2.41
N ALA A 593 34.75 13.74 -2.08
CA ALA A 593 34.03 13.26 -0.91
C ALA A 593 33.59 11.80 -1.07
N ARG A 594 33.58 11.06 0.05
CA ARG A 594 33.03 9.70 0.15
C ARG A 594 31.50 9.73 -0.03
N THR A 595 31.04 9.79 -1.27
CA THR A 595 29.61 9.81 -1.61
C THR A 595 28.91 8.51 -1.18
N ASP A 596 29.64 7.41 -1.13
CA ASP A 596 29.24 6.12 -0.55
C ASP A 596 28.94 6.17 0.96
N VAL A 597 29.44 7.18 1.68
CA VAL A 597 29.20 7.37 3.12
C VAL A 597 28.26 8.57 3.39
N PHE A 598 28.40 9.66 2.64
CA PHE A 598 27.66 10.91 2.88
C PHE A 598 26.53 11.19 1.87
N GLY A 599 26.44 10.39 0.82
CA GLY A 599 25.35 10.39 -0.14
C GLY A 599 24.27 9.37 0.20
N TYR A 600 23.33 9.17 -0.73
CA TYR A 600 22.22 8.24 -0.64
C TYR A 600 21.34 8.48 0.58
N PHE A 601 21.09 9.75 0.91
CA PHE A 601 20.18 10.07 2.00
C PHE A 601 18.74 9.75 1.58
N THR A 602 17.95 9.22 2.51
CA THR A 602 16.53 8.96 2.28
C THR A 602 15.71 10.24 2.40
N GLY A 603 15.16 10.73 1.29
CA GLY A 603 14.18 11.81 1.25
C GLY A 603 12.75 11.27 1.23
N TYR A 604 11.83 11.90 1.96
CA TYR A 604 10.40 11.54 1.95
C TYR A 604 9.57 12.59 1.23
N GLN A 605 8.61 12.11 0.43
CA GLN A 605 7.60 12.90 -0.26
C GLN A 605 6.23 12.57 0.35
N MET A 606 5.67 13.48 1.14
CA MET A 606 4.46 13.25 1.95
C MET A 606 3.36 14.26 1.64
N THR A 607 2.10 13.82 1.76
CA THR A 607 0.94 14.74 1.88
C THR A 607 0.78 15.23 3.34
N PRO A 608 0.04 16.32 3.59
CA PRO A 608 -0.30 16.72 4.97
C PRO A 608 -1.02 15.62 5.76
N ARG A 609 -1.82 14.78 5.09
CA ARG A 609 -2.48 13.63 5.71
C ARG A 609 -1.50 12.51 6.08
N ASP A 610 -0.48 12.22 5.25
CA ASP A 610 0.58 11.27 5.61
C ASP A 610 1.35 11.75 6.86
N MET A 611 1.69 13.04 6.89
CA MET A 611 2.32 13.68 8.04
C MET A 611 1.44 13.60 9.31
N ALA A 612 0.14 13.83 9.17
CA ALA A 612 -0.78 13.78 10.31
C ALA A 612 -0.99 12.34 10.81
N ARG A 613 -0.89 11.32 9.96
CA ARG A 613 -0.87 9.91 10.39
C ARG A 613 0.36 9.60 11.25
N LEU A 614 1.54 10.12 10.90
CA LEU A 614 2.72 10.03 11.77
C LEU A 614 2.49 10.74 13.11
N GLY A 615 1.91 11.94 13.08
CA GLY A 615 1.51 12.66 14.29
C GLY A 615 0.56 11.83 15.17
N TRP A 616 -0.41 11.14 14.56
CA TRP A 616 -1.38 10.30 15.27
C TRP A 616 -0.73 9.06 15.85
N LEU A 617 0.18 8.42 15.12
CA LEU A 617 0.99 7.32 15.64
C LEU A 617 1.79 7.75 16.89
N TRP A 618 2.46 8.90 16.83
CA TRP A 618 3.27 9.39 17.96
C TRP A 618 2.42 9.82 19.15
N LEU A 619 1.29 10.49 18.91
CA LEU A 619 0.30 10.85 19.94
C LEU A 619 -0.19 9.62 20.70
N ASN A 620 -0.35 8.51 19.97
CA ASN A 620 -0.78 7.22 20.51
C ASN A 620 0.38 6.35 21.03
N ARG A 621 1.54 6.95 21.32
CA ARG A 621 2.73 6.25 21.83
C ARG A 621 3.09 5.03 20.98
N GLY A 622 2.97 5.17 19.66
CA GLY A 622 3.33 4.16 18.68
C GLY A 622 2.31 3.05 18.48
N ASN A 623 1.15 3.12 19.14
CA ASN A 623 0.05 2.21 18.89
C ASN A 623 -0.78 2.71 17.69
N TRP A 624 -1.16 1.78 16.81
CA TRP A 624 -2.05 2.00 15.69
C TRP A 624 -3.14 0.94 15.66
N GLY A 625 -4.37 1.28 16.01
CA GLY A 625 -5.49 0.35 15.91
C GLY A 625 -5.41 -0.88 16.82
N GLY A 626 -4.59 -0.85 17.87
CA GLY A 626 -4.26 -2.02 18.69
C GLY A 626 -2.88 -2.62 18.40
N ASP A 627 -2.29 -2.34 17.23
CA ASP A 627 -0.96 -2.82 16.87
C ASP A 627 0.12 -1.87 17.38
N GLN A 628 1.11 -2.40 18.12
CA GLN A 628 2.23 -1.59 18.60
C GLN A 628 3.31 -1.50 17.50
N VAL A 629 3.29 -0.42 16.73
CA VAL A 629 4.19 -0.19 15.59
C VAL A 629 5.55 0.33 16.05
N VAL A 630 5.57 1.37 16.89
CA VAL A 630 6.79 1.94 17.48
C VAL A 630 6.76 1.66 18.98
N PRO A 631 7.84 1.20 19.63
CA PRO A 631 7.81 0.89 21.06
C PRO A 631 7.40 2.10 21.91
N ALA A 632 6.39 1.96 22.76
CA ALA A 632 5.87 3.06 23.58
C ALA A 632 6.95 3.70 24.46
N GLY A 633 7.78 2.88 25.11
CA GLY A 633 8.89 3.37 25.95
C GLY A 633 9.95 4.16 25.16
N TRP A 634 10.14 3.85 23.87
CA TRP A 634 11.01 4.63 23.00
C TRP A 634 10.45 6.03 22.75
N LEU A 635 9.15 6.13 22.41
CA LEU A 635 8.52 7.43 22.17
C LEU A 635 8.44 8.29 23.43
N ASP A 636 8.21 7.70 24.60
CA ASP A 636 8.23 8.41 25.89
C ASP A 636 9.59 9.08 26.18
N GLN A 637 10.67 8.45 25.71
CA GLN A 637 12.03 8.96 25.84
C GLN A 637 12.38 9.93 24.71
N ALA A 638 12.01 9.61 23.47
CA ALA A 638 12.39 10.35 22.28
C ALA A 638 11.76 11.75 22.22
N THR A 639 10.58 11.91 22.81
CA THR A 639 9.79 13.16 22.83
C THR A 639 10.07 14.03 24.06
N LYS A 640 11.17 13.80 24.77
CA LYS A 640 11.67 14.64 25.87
C LYS A 640 13.07 15.14 25.56
N VAL A 641 13.45 16.30 26.13
CA VAL A 641 14.81 16.81 25.98
C VAL A 641 15.83 15.77 26.47
N SER A 642 16.84 15.52 25.65
CA SER A 642 17.90 14.55 25.94
C SER A 642 18.69 14.94 27.20
N PRO A 643 18.98 14.00 28.12
CA PRO A 643 19.76 14.27 29.33
C PRO A 643 21.12 14.94 29.05
N GLU A 644 21.77 14.56 27.96
CA GLU A 644 23.05 15.11 27.51
C GLU A 644 22.94 16.62 27.24
N ILE A 645 21.80 17.07 26.70
CA ILE A 645 21.54 18.50 26.46
C ILE A 645 21.27 19.21 27.79
N ILE A 646 20.46 18.61 28.67
CA ILE A 646 20.16 19.20 30.00
C ILE A 646 21.45 19.40 30.81
N GLU A 647 22.36 18.45 30.75
CA GLU A 647 23.61 18.47 31.51
C GLU A 647 24.63 19.48 30.95
N ASN A 648 24.75 19.61 29.63
CA ASN A 648 25.88 20.30 29.00
C ASN A 648 25.52 21.64 28.32
N GLU A 649 24.23 21.92 28.07
CA GLU A 649 23.78 23.12 27.38
C GLU A 649 23.05 24.10 28.32
N PRO A 650 23.08 25.42 28.05
CA PRO A 650 22.27 26.38 28.78
C PRO A 650 20.77 26.16 28.55
N LEU A 651 19.95 26.61 29.50
CA LEU A 651 18.51 26.33 29.57
C LEU A 651 17.79 26.64 28.26
N GLU A 652 18.09 27.76 27.60
CA GLU A 652 17.48 28.19 26.35
C GLU A 652 17.68 27.22 25.17
N ARG A 653 18.64 26.28 25.29
CA ARG A 653 18.94 25.24 24.29
C ARG A 653 18.34 23.88 24.65
N HIS A 654 17.57 23.79 25.72
CA HIS A 654 16.88 22.56 26.13
C HIS A 654 15.61 22.35 25.29
N VAL A 655 15.79 21.95 24.02
CA VAL A 655 14.73 21.95 23.00
C VAL A 655 14.65 20.67 22.15
N TYR A 656 15.56 19.72 22.34
CA TYR A 656 15.69 18.57 21.43
C TYR A 656 15.81 17.24 22.17
N GLY A 657 15.10 16.24 21.69
CA GLY A 657 15.15 14.85 22.16
C GLY A 657 15.82 13.93 21.15
N LEU A 658 15.40 12.67 21.13
CA LEU A 658 15.88 11.69 20.15
C LEU A 658 15.12 11.86 18.84
N GLY A 659 15.51 12.83 18.03
CA GLY A 659 14.92 13.08 16.71
C GLY A 659 13.67 13.93 16.71
N PHE A 660 13.26 14.47 17.86
CA PHE A 660 12.08 15.34 18.03
C PHE A 660 12.47 16.69 18.65
N TRP A 661 11.75 17.74 18.27
CA TRP A 661 11.76 19.00 19.00
C TRP A 661 10.79 18.90 20.17
N CYS A 662 11.23 19.24 21.38
CA CYS A 662 10.50 18.94 22.62
C CYS A 662 10.23 20.22 23.43
N ASN A 663 9.03 20.33 24.00
CA ASN A 663 8.61 21.48 24.81
C ASN A 663 8.53 21.17 26.31
N ASP A 664 9.07 20.04 26.78
CA ASP A 664 8.99 19.64 28.19
C ASP A 664 9.71 20.59 29.16
N GLN A 665 10.68 21.34 28.63
CA GLN A 665 11.39 22.42 29.33
C GLN A 665 10.80 23.82 29.07
N ALA A 666 9.70 23.91 28.30
CA ALA A 666 9.01 25.15 27.92
C ALA A 666 9.90 26.20 27.22
N GLN A 667 10.88 25.74 26.42
CA GLN A 667 11.84 26.62 25.75
C GLN A 667 11.51 26.91 24.29
N ILE A 668 10.95 25.92 23.57
CA ILE A 668 10.64 26.08 22.15
C ILE A 668 9.30 26.79 21.91
N TRP A 669 8.29 26.47 22.72
CA TRP A 669 6.97 27.10 22.72
C TRP A 669 6.50 27.35 24.17
N PRO A 670 7.07 28.34 24.88
CA PRO A 670 6.81 28.58 26.31
C PRO A 670 5.33 28.70 26.70
N ASP A 671 4.47 29.19 25.80
CA ASP A 671 3.04 29.41 26.07
C ASP A 671 2.15 28.22 25.66
N LEU A 672 2.73 27.14 25.13
CA LEU A 672 2.02 25.92 24.75
C LEU A 672 2.22 24.80 25.78
N PRO A 673 1.35 23.77 25.79
CA PRO A 673 1.49 22.64 26.71
C PRO A 673 2.90 22.02 26.68
N ARG A 674 3.44 21.72 27.86
CA ARG A 674 4.80 21.17 28.02
C ARG A 674 4.96 19.78 27.43
N ASP A 675 3.89 19.02 27.31
CA ASP A 675 3.92 17.70 26.68
C ASP A 675 3.87 17.75 25.15
N SER A 676 3.89 18.95 24.56
CA SER A 676 3.96 19.08 23.11
C SER A 676 5.36 18.84 22.55
N PHE A 677 5.41 18.27 21.35
CA PHE A 677 6.63 17.99 20.61
C PHE A 677 6.37 18.10 19.11
N ALA A 678 7.42 18.16 18.29
CA ALA A 678 7.26 18.20 16.85
C ALA A 678 8.37 17.54 16.05
N ALA A 679 8.01 17.15 14.84
CA ALA A 679 8.93 17.00 13.72
C ALA A 679 8.98 18.32 12.94
N SER A 680 10.17 18.86 12.65
CA SER A 680 10.30 20.13 11.93
C SER A 680 11.45 20.11 10.93
N GLY A 681 11.20 20.64 9.72
CA GLY A 681 12.13 20.65 8.60
C GLY A 681 12.19 21.97 7.84
N ALA A 682 13.25 22.13 7.04
CA ALA A 682 13.42 23.24 6.11
C ALA A 682 12.30 23.22 5.05
N GLY A 683 11.90 24.39 4.55
CA GLY A 683 10.75 24.47 3.64
C GLY A 683 9.40 24.26 4.34
N ASN A 684 9.37 24.47 5.66
CA ASN A 684 8.17 24.74 6.46
C ASN A 684 7.34 23.48 6.68
N GLN A 685 8.04 22.36 6.83
CA GLN A 685 7.47 21.05 7.08
C GLN A 685 7.37 20.86 8.58
N HIS A 686 6.16 20.79 9.12
CA HIS A 686 5.95 20.75 10.57
C HIS A 686 4.87 19.75 10.94
N ILE A 687 5.14 18.90 11.94
CA ILE A 687 4.16 17.99 12.55
C ILE A 687 4.20 18.27 14.04
N TRP A 688 3.31 19.13 14.53
CA TRP A 688 3.18 19.42 15.94
C TRP A 688 2.15 18.50 16.58
N VAL A 689 2.49 17.94 17.73
CA VAL A 689 1.67 16.97 18.46
C VAL A 689 1.55 17.43 19.91
N CYS A 690 0.32 17.45 20.43
CA CYS A 690 0.03 17.76 21.83
C CYS A 690 -0.86 16.66 22.43
N PRO A 691 -0.27 15.73 23.21
CA PRO A 691 -1.00 14.61 23.80
C PRO A 691 -2.14 15.04 24.72
N SER A 692 -1.91 16.02 25.61
CA SER A 692 -2.90 16.50 26.58
C SER A 692 -4.16 17.09 25.94
N LEU A 693 -4.07 17.58 24.70
CA LEU A 693 -5.20 18.10 23.94
C LEU A 693 -5.73 17.11 22.88
N GLU A 694 -5.10 15.95 22.74
CA GLU A 694 -5.29 14.99 21.64
C GLU A 694 -5.21 15.64 20.25
N LEU A 695 -4.31 16.62 20.10
CA LEU A 695 -4.28 17.56 18.96
C LEU A 695 -3.03 17.37 18.11
N ILE A 696 -3.21 17.39 16.79
CA ILE A 696 -2.15 17.40 15.78
C ILE A 696 -2.35 18.58 14.85
N VAL A 697 -1.27 19.31 14.60
CA VAL A 697 -1.22 20.38 13.60
C VAL A 697 -0.08 20.10 12.63
N VAL A 698 -0.40 19.94 11.36
CA VAL A 698 0.55 19.73 10.29
C VAL A 698 0.66 20.95 9.41
N GLN A 699 1.86 21.28 8.95
CA GLN A 699 2.11 22.28 7.91
C GLN A 699 3.06 21.75 6.84
N SER A 700 2.72 21.96 5.56
CA SER A 700 3.56 21.54 4.44
C SER A 700 3.06 22.12 3.11
N PRO A 701 3.67 23.14 2.51
CA PRO A 701 4.55 24.08 3.18
C PRO A 701 3.74 24.91 4.20
N GLY A 702 4.33 25.24 5.33
CA GLY A 702 3.93 26.39 6.14
C GLY A 702 4.39 27.71 5.52
N THR A 703 4.26 28.82 6.24
CA THR A 703 4.63 30.17 5.73
C THR A 703 6.03 30.63 6.11
N TYR A 704 6.70 29.96 7.05
CA TYR A 704 7.97 30.40 7.65
C TYR A 704 9.18 29.58 7.17
N PRO A 705 10.08 30.09 6.29
CA PRO A 705 11.06 29.36 5.48
C PRO A 705 11.98 28.34 6.20
N SER A 706 12.11 28.41 7.54
CA SER A 706 12.94 27.53 8.37
C SER A 706 14.35 27.32 7.80
N GLN A 707 15.03 28.44 7.45
CA GLN A 707 16.41 28.45 6.93
C GLN A 707 17.40 29.06 7.91
N GLY A 708 18.62 28.51 7.97
CA GLY A 708 19.72 29.02 8.79
C GLY A 708 20.01 28.15 10.03
N ALA A 709 20.94 28.63 10.87
CA ALA A 709 21.27 27.97 12.13
C ALA A 709 20.11 28.09 13.12
N PHE A 710 19.86 27.03 13.89
CA PHE A 710 18.73 26.95 14.81
C PHE A 710 18.62 28.16 15.76
N ASP A 711 19.75 28.66 16.26
CA ASP A 711 19.82 29.77 17.22
C ASP A 711 19.96 31.15 16.56
N SER A 712 19.84 31.23 15.23
CA SER A 712 19.87 32.53 14.55
C SER A 712 18.67 33.39 14.97
N PRO A 713 18.84 34.72 15.06
CA PRO A 713 17.74 35.64 15.38
C PRO A 713 16.51 35.44 14.49
N GLU A 714 16.71 35.15 13.21
CA GLU A 714 15.64 34.89 12.24
C GLU A 714 14.86 33.62 12.60
N GLN A 715 15.55 32.54 12.97
CA GLN A 715 14.91 31.29 13.39
C GLN A 715 14.12 31.44 14.70
N VAL A 716 14.63 32.24 15.64
CA VAL A 716 13.91 32.56 16.88
C VAL A 716 12.60 33.27 16.57
N GLU A 717 12.61 34.24 15.65
CA GLU A 717 11.40 34.97 15.28
C GLU A 717 10.39 34.09 14.53
N TYR A 718 10.85 33.22 13.61
CA TYR A 718 9.95 32.26 12.94
C TYR A 718 9.25 31.32 13.93
N ARG A 719 9.95 30.89 15.00
CA ARG A 719 9.33 30.07 16.05
C ARG A 719 8.26 30.84 16.82
N ARG A 720 8.44 32.14 17.07
CA ARG A 720 7.41 32.98 17.72
C ARG A 720 6.15 33.12 16.86
N VAL A 721 6.30 33.32 15.55
CA VAL A 721 5.14 33.36 14.63
C VAL A 721 4.39 32.02 14.62
N MET A 722 5.13 30.91 14.55
CA MET A 722 4.57 29.56 14.62
C MET A 722 3.84 29.32 15.96
N GLN A 723 4.44 29.72 17.07
CA GLN A 723 3.78 29.69 18.39
C GLN A 723 2.49 30.52 18.39
N GLY A 724 2.49 31.68 17.74
CA GLY A 724 1.30 32.53 17.61
C GLY A 724 0.14 31.84 16.90
N LEU A 725 0.41 31.04 15.87
CA LEU A 725 -0.62 30.23 15.21
C LEU A 725 -1.07 29.08 16.11
N LEU A 726 -0.13 28.27 16.60
CA LEU A 726 -0.42 27.11 17.43
C LEU A 726 -1.19 27.51 18.69
N GLY A 727 -0.85 28.63 19.32
CA GLY A 727 -1.54 29.19 20.48
C GLY A 727 -3.00 29.49 20.19
N ARG A 728 -3.32 30.09 19.04
CA ARG A 728 -4.71 30.35 18.63
C ARG A 728 -5.50 29.06 18.35
N ILE A 729 -4.84 28.04 17.78
CA ILE A 729 -5.46 26.73 17.61
C ILE A 729 -5.72 26.09 18.98
N VAL A 730 -4.78 26.19 19.92
CA VAL A 730 -4.94 25.71 21.30
C VAL A 730 -6.06 26.46 22.03
N ASP A 731 -6.17 27.78 21.88
CA ASP A 731 -7.23 28.60 22.49
C ASP A 731 -8.64 28.23 22.00
N SER A 732 -8.75 27.57 20.85
CA SER A 732 -10.00 27.03 20.33
C SER A 732 -10.43 25.73 21.02
N VAL A 733 -9.53 25.01 21.71
CA VAL A 733 -9.87 23.79 22.44
C VAL A 733 -10.66 24.12 23.70
N LEU A 734 -11.90 23.61 23.81
CA LEU A 734 -12.83 23.83 24.93
C LEU A 734 -12.63 22.87 26.10
#